data_AF-A0AAW5F6U5-F1
#
_entry.id   AF-A0AAW5F6U5-F1
#
_cell.length_a   1.000
_cell.length_b   1.000
_cell.length_c   1.000
_cell.angle_alpha   90.00
_cell.angle_beta   90.00
_cell.angle_gamma   90.00
#
_symmetry.space_group_name_H-M   'P 1'
#
loop_
_entity.id
_entity.type
_entity.pdbx_description
1 polymer ?
#
loop_
_entity_poly.entity_id
_entity_poly.type
_entity_poly.pdbx_seq_one_letter_code
_entity_poly.pdbx_strand_id
1 'polypeptide(L)'
;MIFFELNEGIEERVEFLYQIYEGGDTIITGEGLEFEYETDNTGIQLYWHEQRQYLSGYLPFKIVAEEILLLIESGEYYQPIKKDVEIPESLAETVENFLETADGRIVFDMIYDVMTINLLPQQETEFIRQSFLSLLGSDVDWIFTSTLTFHAGEISCSFDGNKVQTYPWRVIRDILARIIELDQYPESSQDFSVEEIKRIPWFQNLASQYQGLLEQAGETPAVTIPYLSADTVIEKDDKRTEDTGEEIQETQADGRSERLKAVFEEAANAYALHSMALIPSKPLIQRFFEQAGEKEKQEFLSKILKVQSKQDYGKSALNTSWGLIHYTYGESGVVEFRLVNGENEGHGAFTMQEVSRAIQAAIDVGEYLPPGEYEAARKEEFALCPEETFLLYKEMSNRNQNVIQVSDFFYPDGWEFPSGDKTKYKSNVAAIRLLKELEQSSRPATPEEQDILAKYIGWGGLANVFNPKSPNWTNEYQELQTLLTEEEYEQARGSINSAFYTPPVVAKSIYKALEQFGFTNGSILEPSMGVGNFYSVLPEDMRDSRLYGVELDSISGRIAKQLHPHAAIEVKGFEKTKFEKDSFDVIVGNVPFGAYKIFDPEYKKYGFRIHDYFLAKSMDLLRPGGIIAVVTTKFTMDKANSTIRKYLAERADFIGAVRLPGIAFKKDAGAEVTSDIIFLQKKGSVLSTNKSEEWMNITYTDDGVPVNEYYMNHPEMMLGKMAFDRHTYGQNSNYTELIVEDEENFNLEEDLNHAISFLSADYCPVEEKTLLPDVNSKEELPNTMPALLDVANNIYSHRGRNLLPG
;
A
#
# COMPACT_ATOMS: atom_id res chain seq x y z
N MET A 1 -15.42 -8.32 35.14
CA MET A 1 -15.23 -7.78 36.50
C MET A 1 -15.59 -6.30 36.56
N ILE A 2 -15.00 -5.43 35.72
CA ILE A 2 -15.45 -4.04 35.49
C ILE A 2 -16.98 -3.95 35.39
N PHE A 3 -17.60 -4.85 34.62
CA PHE A 3 -19.06 -5.01 34.49
C PHE A 3 -19.86 -5.19 35.80
N PHE A 4 -19.25 -5.76 36.85
CA PHE A 4 -19.94 -6.01 38.11
C PHE A 4 -19.95 -4.77 39.01
N GLU A 5 -18.85 -4.01 39.00
CA GLU A 5 -18.75 -2.73 39.72
C GLU A 5 -19.59 -1.64 39.04
N LEU A 6 -19.60 -1.58 37.69
CA LEU A 6 -20.32 -0.57 36.90
C LEU A 6 -21.85 -0.63 36.99
N ASN A 7 -22.45 -1.80 37.24
CA ASN A 7 -23.90 -1.91 37.41
C ASN A 7 -24.30 -1.41 38.81
N GLU A 8 -24.90 -0.22 38.93
CA GLU A 8 -25.28 0.32 40.25
C GLU A 8 -26.41 -0.49 40.92
N GLY A 9 -27.23 -1.21 40.14
CA GLY A 9 -28.34 -2.02 40.63
C GLY A 9 -27.94 -3.43 41.08
N ILE A 10 -28.38 -3.83 42.28
CA ILE A 10 -28.18 -5.21 42.77
C ILE A 10 -28.89 -6.26 41.89
N GLU A 11 -29.98 -5.89 41.20
CA GLU A 11 -30.72 -6.79 40.31
C GLU A 11 -29.96 -7.06 38.99
N GLU A 12 -29.32 -6.05 38.42
CA GLU A 12 -28.45 -6.17 37.22
C GLU A 12 -27.19 -7.00 37.55
N ARG A 13 -26.63 -6.83 38.75
CA ARG A 13 -25.56 -7.66 39.29
C ARG A 13 -25.98 -9.13 39.45
N VAL A 14 -27.22 -9.39 39.89
CA VAL A 14 -27.79 -10.74 39.97
C VAL A 14 -27.95 -11.39 38.60
N GLU A 15 -28.47 -10.66 37.62
CA GLU A 15 -28.68 -11.19 36.26
C GLU A 15 -27.35 -11.51 35.56
N PHE A 16 -26.31 -10.70 35.79
CA PHE A 16 -24.95 -10.98 35.35
C PHE A 16 -24.34 -12.25 35.99
N LEU A 17 -24.53 -12.46 37.30
CA LEU A 17 -24.05 -13.68 37.96
C LEU A 17 -24.78 -14.93 37.47
N TYR A 18 -26.08 -14.83 37.18
CA TYR A 18 -26.84 -15.93 36.58
C TYR A 18 -26.19 -16.39 35.26
N GLN A 19 -25.87 -15.45 34.36
CA GLN A 19 -25.26 -15.77 33.06
C GLN A 19 -23.86 -16.38 33.15
N ILE A 20 -23.07 -16.04 34.17
CA ILE A 20 -21.70 -16.59 34.35
C ILE A 20 -21.73 -18.01 34.90
N TYR A 21 -22.67 -18.31 35.80
CA TYR A 21 -22.73 -19.59 36.50
C TYR A 21 -23.81 -20.53 35.91
N GLU A 22 -24.40 -20.21 34.75
CA GLU A 22 -25.42 -21.04 34.08
C GLU A 22 -24.84 -22.37 33.60
N GLY A 23 -25.36 -23.49 34.12
CA GLY A 23 -25.01 -24.85 33.67
C GLY A 23 -24.53 -25.81 34.76
N GLY A 24 -24.04 -25.29 35.89
CA GLY A 24 -23.53 -26.07 37.03
C GLY A 24 -22.12 -26.65 36.82
N ASP A 25 -21.34 -26.75 37.91
CA ASP A 25 -19.96 -27.24 37.91
C ASP A 25 -19.53 -27.71 39.32
N THR A 26 -18.31 -28.21 39.47
CA THR A 26 -17.76 -28.70 40.74
C THR A 26 -16.58 -27.84 41.23
N ILE A 27 -16.72 -27.26 42.43
CA ILE A 27 -15.71 -26.38 43.05
C ILE A 27 -15.04 -27.11 44.21
N ILE A 28 -13.71 -27.12 44.22
CA ILE A 28 -12.91 -27.64 45.35
C ILE A 28 -12.32 -26.45 46.12
N THR A 29 -12.64 -26.36 47.41
CA THR A 29 -12.13 -25.32 48.32
C THR A 29 -10.67 -25.55 48.70
N GLY A 30 -10.00 -24.51 49.24
CA GLY A 30 -8.61 -24.62 49.71
C GLY A 30 -8.36 -25.63 50.84
N GLU A 31 -9.42 -26.07 51.54
CA GLU A 31 -9.35 -27.17 52.53
C GLU A 31 -9.66 -28.56 51.94
N GLY A 32 -9.86 -28.65 50.62
CA GLY A 32 -10.11 -29.91 49.90
C GLY A 32 -11.55 -30.43 49.99
N LEU A 33 -12.50 -29.62 50.43
CA LEU A 33 -13.94 -29.94 50.35
C LEU A 33 -14.46 -29.63 48.95
N GLU A 34 -15.12 -30.63 48.36
CA GLU A 34 -15.68 -30.63 47.00
C GLU A 34 -17.19 -30.34 47.05
N PHE A 35 -17.62 -29.33 46.30
CA PHE A 35 -19.00 -28.86 46.21
C PHE A 35 -19.44 -28.92 44.75
N GLU A 36 -20.44 -29.74 44.44
CA GLU A 36 -21.17 -29.67 43.18
C GLU A 36 -22.20 -28.54 43.27
N TYR A 37 -22.42 -27.77 42.21
CA TYR A 37 -23.48 -26.77 42.18
C TYR A 37 -24.31 -26.82 40.90
N GLU A 38 -25.58 -26.48 41.05
CA GLU A 38 -26.53 -26.22 39.97
C GLU A 38 -27.03 -24.78 40.12
N THR A 39 -27.49 -24.16 39.04
CA THR A 39 -27.97 -22.77 39.03
C THR A 39 -29.37 -22.66 38.45
N ASP A 40 -30.17 -21.79 39.07
CA ASP A 40 -31.45 -21.34 38.56
C ASP A 40 -31.47 -19.82 38.46
N ASN A 41 -32.52 -19.25 37.86
CA ASN A 41 -32.67 -17.81 37.66
C ASN A 41 -32.83 -16.98 38.94
N THR A 42 -32.66 -17.58 40.13
CA THR A 42 -32.73 -16.95 41.44
C THR A 42 -31.50 -17.19 42.33
N GLY A 43 -30.65 -18.19 42.03
CA GLY A 43 -29.49 -18.52 42.86
C GLY A 43 -28.73 -19.79 42.49
N ILE A 44 -27.71 -20.07 43.29
CA ILE A 44 -26.84 -21.25 43.21
C ILE A 44 -27.28 -22.27 44.26
N GLN A 45 -27.66 -23.47 43.83
CA GLN A 45 -27.92 -24.62 44.69
C GLN A 45 -26.63 -25.45 44.81
N LEU A 46 -25.98 -25.40 45.97
CA LEU A 46 -24.81 -26.21 46.31
C LEU A 46 -25.22 -27.58 46.86
N TYR A 47 -24.38 -28.57 46.61
CA TYR A 47 -24.44 -29.93 47.13
C TYR A 47 -23.03 -30.39 47.53
N TRP A 48 -22.88 -31.05 48.68
CA TRP A 48 -21.61 -31.62 49.10
C TRP A 48 -21.78 -32.81 50.03
N HIS A 49 -20.69 -33.57 50.21
CA HIS A 49 -20.66 -34.73 51.09
C HIS A 49 -19.82 -34.46 52.33
N GLU A 50 -20.46 -34.46 53.50
CA GLU A 50 -19.77 -34.36 54.79
C GLU A 50 -20.12 -35.56 55.68
N GLN A 51 -19.12 -36.22 56.26
CA GLN A 51 -19.30 -37.37 57.17
C GLN A 51 -20.21 -38.51 56.63
N ARG A 52 -20.25 -38.69 55.30
CA ARG A 52 -21.14 -39.63 54.56
C ARG A 52 -22.64 -39.29 54.61
N GLN A 53 -22.99 -38.07 54.97
CA GLN A 53 -24.30 -37.49 54.67
C GLN A 53 -24.20 -36.64 53.40
N TYR A 54 -25.29 -36.54 52.65
CA TYR A 54 -25.41 -35.61 51.53
C TYR A 54 -26.08 -34.35 52.05
N LEU A 55 -25.41 -33.22 51.91
CA LEU A 55 -25.87 -31.92 52.35
C LEU A 55 -26.08 -31.03 51.13
N SER A 56 -27.00 -30.08 51.27
CA SER A 56 -27.31 -29.11 50.22
C SER A 56 -27.64 -27.78 50.86
N GLY A 57 -27.32 -26.69 50.16
CA GLY A 57 -27.50 -25.33 50.63
C GLY A 57 -27.71 -24.39 49.45
N TYR A 58 -28.62 -23.43 49.61
CA TYR A 58 -28.97 -22.50 48.52
C TYR A 58 -28.42 -21.11 48.81
N LEU A 59 -27.72 -20.54 47.84
CA LEU A 59 -27.16 -19.20 47.84
C LEU A 59 -27.90 -18.35 46.80
N PRO A 60 -28.87 -17.50 47.21
CA PRO A 60 -29.50 -16.57 46.29
C PRO A 60 -28.43 -15.68 45.64
N PHE A 61 -28.50 -15.46 44.33
CA PHE A 61 -27.50 -14.65 43.62
C PHE A 61 -27.35 -13.24 44.21
N LYS A 62 -28.41 -12.71 44.83
CA LYS A 62 -28.38 -11.43 45.55
C LYS A 62 -27.42 -11.44 46.74
N ILE A 63 -27.39 -12.52 47.52
CA ILE A 63 -26.46 -12.67 48.65
C ILE A 63 -25.03 -12.85 48.12
N VAL A 64 -24.86 -13.63 47.05
CA VAL A 64 -23.56 -13.79 46.38
C VAL A 64 -23.04 -12.45 45.86
N ALA A 65 -23.92 -11.61 45.31
CA ALA A 65 -23.58 -10.27 44.85
C ALA A 65 -23.19 -9.33 46.00
N GLU A 66 -23.93 -9.35 47.10
CA GLU A 66 -23.64 -8.56 48.31
C GLU A 66 -22.29 -8.99 48.95
N GLU A 67 -21.98 -10.29 48.98
CA GLU A 67 -20.72 -10.81 49.52
C GLU A 67 -19.52 -10.51 48.60
N ILE A 68 -19.70 -10.58 47.27
CA ILE A 68 -18.67 -10.16 46.31
C ILE A 68 -18.36 -8.67 46.47
N LEU A 69 -19.38 -7.82 46.66
CA LEU A 69 -19.16 -6.39 46.93
C LEU A 69 -18.40 -6.17 48.25
N LEU A 70 -18.72 -6.91 49.31
CA LEU A 70 -17.98 -6.87 50.57
C LEU A 70 -16.51 -7.28 50.42
N LEU A 71 -16.21 -8.30 49.60
CA LEU A 71 -14.84 -8.72 49.30
C LEU A 71 -14.09 -7.69 48.42
N ILE A 72 -14.80 -6.97 47.54
CA ILE A 72 -14.25 -5.88 46.74
C ILE A 72 -13.92 -4.68 47.65
N GLU A 73 -14.88 -4.27 48.49
CA GLU A 73 -14.73 -3.17 49.45
C GLU A 73 -13.65 -3.45 50.52
N SER A 74 -13.46 -4.72 50.92
CA SER A 74 -12.37 -5.12 51.81
C SER A 74 -11.00 -5.23 51.12
N GLY A 75 -10.95 -5.22 49.78
CA GLY A 75 -9.73 -5.43 49.00
C GLY A 75 -9.22 -6.88 48.99
N GLU A 76 -10.07 -7.84 49.35
CA GLU A 76 -9.74 -9.28 49.37
C GLU A 76 -10.17 -10.02 48.08
N TYR A 77 -11.08 -9.45 47.27
CA TYR A 77 -11.55 -10.05 46.01
C TYR A 77 -10.49 -10.05 44.89
N TYR A 78 -9.66 -9.02 44.81
CA TYR A 78 -8.59 -8.91 43.83
C TYR A 78 -7.40 -8.13 44.39
N GLN A 79 -6.21 -8.75 44.38
CA GLN A 79 -4.96 -8.02 44.54
C GLN A 79 -4.26 -7.93 43.19
N PRO A 80 -4.09 -6.72 42.62
CA PRO A 80 -3.09 -6.47 41.59
C PRO A 80 -1.71 -6.87 42.13
N ILE A 81 -0.71 -7.00 41.24
CA ILE A 81 0.68 -6.94 41.70
C ILE A 81 0.85 -5.59 42.41
N LYS A 82 1.02 -5.63 43.73
CA LYS A 82 1.24 -4.42 44.53
C LYS A 82 2.47 -3.70 43.98
N LYS A 83 2.47 -2.36 44.02
CA LYS A 83 3.69 -1.56 43.82
C LYS A 83 4.82 -1.91 44.80
N ASP A 84 4.52 -2.71 45.82
CA ASP A 84 5.44 -3.25 46.83
C ASP A 84 6.04 -4.62 46.45
N VAL A 85 5.68 -5.22 45.31
CA VAL A 85 6.42 -6.34 44.73
C VAL A 85 7.56 -5.78 43.90
N GLU A 86 8.75 -5.69 44.49
CA GLU A 86 9.98 -5.50 43.72
C GLU A 86 10.10 -6.66 42.72
N ILE A 87 9.79 -6.41 41.45
CA ILE A 87 10.12 -7.32 40.36
C ILE A 87 11.65 -7.35 40.31
N PRO A 88 12.30 -8.50 40.52
CA PRO A 88 13.76 -8.56 40.52
C PRO A 88 14.29 -8.20 39.14
N GLU A 89 15.31 -7.36 39.10
CA GLU A 89 15.98 -6.94 37.86
C GLU A 89 16.38 -8.15 37.02
N SER A 90 16.90 -9.22 37.64
CA SER A 90 17.27 -10.46 36.97
C SER A 90 16.10 -11.28 36.40
N LEU A 91 14.87 -11.11 36.91
CA LEU A 91 13.67 -11.71 36.31
C LEU A 91 13.26 -10.95 35.05
N ALA A 92 13.36 -9.61 35.06
CA ALA A 92 13.15 -8.79 33.87
C ALA A 92 14.23 -9.04 32.81
N GLU A 93 15.52 -9.04 33.19
CA GLU A 93 16.64 -9.44 32.33
C GLU A 93 16.40 -10.82 31.71
N THR A 94 15.84 -11.78 32.43
CA THR A 94 15.58 -13.12 31.88
C THR A 94 14.45 -13.14 30.86
N VAL A 95 13.44 -12.29 30.99
CA VAL A 95 12.39 -12.12 29.98
C VAL A 95 12.95 -11.41 28.74
N GLU A 96 13.81 -10.41 28.91
CA GLU A 96 14.51 -9.75 27.81
C GLU A 96 15.47 -10.72 27.08
N ASN A 97 16.27 -11.51 27.82
CA ASN A 97 17.16 -12.53 27.27
C ASN A 97 16.40 -13.69 26.59
N PHE A 98 15.17 -14.02 27.02
CA PHE A 98 14.30 -14.97 26.30
C PHE A 98 13.96 -14.45 24.90
N LEU A 99 13.73 -13.14 24.76
CA LEU A 99 13.52 -12.50 23.46
C LEU A 99 14.83 -12.41 22.64
N GLU A 100 16.00 -12.26 23.26
CA GLU A 100 17.27 -12.26 22.52
C GLU A 100 17.70 -13.66 22.04
N THR A 101 17.59 -14.69 22.90
CA THR A 101 18.27 -15.98 22.70
C THR A 101 17.59 -16.87 21.64
N ALA A 102 16.29 -16.66 21.38
CA ALA A 102 15.44 -17.54 20.59
C ALA A 102 15.18 -17.06 19.16
N ASP A 103 16.13 -16.32 18.55
CA ASP A 103 15.92 -15.49 17.35
C ASP A 103 14.56 -14.79 17.41
N GLY A 104 14.46 -13.90 18.39
CA GLY A 104 13.19 -13.56 19.03
C GLY A 104 12.09 -13.12 18.08
N ARG A 105 12.41 -12.61 16.90
CA ARG A 105 11.44 -12.03 15.97
C ARG A 105 10.23 -12.92 15.72
N ILE A 106 10.41 -14.21 15.40
CA ILE A 106 9.26 -15.06 15.08
C ILE A 106 8.46 -15.44 16.33
N VAL A 107 9.13 -15.83 17.42
CA VAL A 107 8.46 -16.22 18.67
C VAL A 107 7.81 -15.00 19.36
N PHE A 108 8.45 -13.84 19.26
CA PHE A 108 7.92 -12.56 19.71
C PHE A 108 6.75 -12.12 18.84
N ASP A 109 6.82 -12.18 17.50
CA ASP A 109 5.69 -11.83 16.63
C ASP A 109 4.47 -12.74 16.97
N MET A 110 4.69 -14.03 17.27
CA MET A 110 3.64 -14.94 17.76
C MET A 110 3.11 -14.59 19.16
N ILE A 111 3.97 -14.20 20.10
CA ILE A 111 3.57 -13.73 21.44
C ILE A 111 2.83 -12.40 21.35
N TYR A 112 3.28 -11.48 20.49
CA TYR A 112 2.68 -10.19 20.23
C TYR A 112 1.27 -10.36 19.66
N ASP A 113 1.10 -11.20 18.65
CA ASP A 113 -0.21 -11.55 18.09
C ASP A 113 -1.11 -12.13 19.20
N VAL A 114 -0.65 -13.13 19.97
CA VAL A 114 -1.43 -13.73 21.09
C VAL A 114 -1.79 -12.70 22.17
N MET A 115 -0.89 -11.78 22.51
CA MET A 115 -1.09 -10.74 23.53
C MET A 115 -1.86 -9.50 23.01
N THR A 116 -2.18 -9.44 21.71
CA THR A 116 -2.96 -8.34 21.10
C THR A 116 -4.31 -8.79 20.55
N ILE A 117 -4.62 -10.08 20.68
CA ILE A 117 -5.88 -10.72 20.27
C ILE A 117 -6.74 -11.00 21.52
N ASN A 118 -8.07 -11.06 21.34
CA ASN A 118 -9.07 -11.15 22.41
C ASN A 118 -9.12 -12.53 23.13
N LEU A 119 -7.99 -12.99 23.65
CA LEU A 119 -7.87 -14.19 24.47
C LEU A 119 -8.10 -13.84 25.95
N LEU A 120 -8.51 -14.84 26.74
CA LEU A 120 -8.57 -14.67 28.19
C LEU A 120 -7.15 -14.58 28.78
N PRO A 121 -6.90 -13.78 29.83
CA PRO A 121 -5.59 -13.67 30.48
C PRO A 121 -4.97 -15.01 30.93
N GLN A 122 -5.81 -16.02 31.17
CA GLN A 122 -5.42 -17.39 31.48
C GLN A 122 -4.86 -18.11 30.24
N GLN A 123 -5.41 -17.88 29.04
CA GLN A 123 -4.93 -18.43 27.78
C GLN A 123 -3.61 -17.77 27.35
N GLU A 124 -3.48 -16.46 27.49
CA GLU A 124 -2.22 -15.72 27.35
C GLU A 124 -1.12 -16.30 28.27
N THR A 125 -1.44 -16.43 29.56
CA THR A 125 -0.52 -16.94 30.58
C THR A 125 -0.09 -18.39 30.28
N GLU A 126 -1.01 -19.23 29.81
CA GLU A 126 -0.71 -20.60 29.40
C GLU A 126 0.16 -20.64 28.14
N PHE A 127 -0.12 -19.83 27.12
CA PHE A 127 0.71 -19.74 25.91
C PHE A 127 2.15 -19.29 26.22
N ILE A 128 2.30 -18.26 27.06
CA ILE A 128 3.61 -17.77 27.51
C ILE A 128 4.34 -18.83 28.32
N ARG A 129 3.65 -19.51 29.23
CA ARG A 129 4.19 -20.64 30.00
C ARG A 129 4.70 -21.76 29.08
N GLN A 130 3.90 -22.18 28.11
CA GLN A 130 4.29 -23.21 27.16
C GLN A 130 5.45 -22.75 26.26
N SER A 131 5.49 -21.48 25.86
CA SER A 131 6.58 -20.89 25.08
C SER A 131 7.93 -20.98 25.82
N PHE A 132 7.98 -20.52 27.07
CA PHE A 132 9.18 -20.58 27.90
C PHE A 132 9.61 -22.01 28.21
N LEU A 133 8.67 -22.89 28.61
CA LEU A 133 8.99 -24.29 28.92
C LEU A 133 9.44 -25.07 27.67
N SER A 134 8.91 -24.76 26.49
CA SER A 134 9.29 -25.39 25.22
C SER A 134 10.68 -24.98 24.76
N LEU A 135 11.04 -23.70 24.91
CA LEU A 135 12.36 -23.18 24.54
C LEU A 135 13.45 -23.56 25.56
N LEU A 136 13.20 -23.28 26.84
CA LEU A 136 14.22 -23.31 27.90
C LEU A 136 14.29 -24.67 28.60
N GLY A 137 13.23 -25.48 28.51
CA GLY A 137 13.06 -26.76 29.19
C GLY A 137 12.50 -26.60 30.61
N SER A 138 11.54 -27.46 30.98
CA SER A 138 11.14 -27.62 32.38
C SER A 138 12.30 -28.20 33.20
N ASP A 139 12.58 -27.62 34.36
CA ASP A 139 13.61 -28.06 35.32
C ASP A 139 15.08 -27.95 34.81
N VAL A 140 15.33 -27.03 33.87
CA VAL A 140 16.70 -26.60 33.49
C VAL A 140 17.07 -25.35 34.29
N ASP A 141 18.15 -25.42 35.06
CA ASP A 141 18.73 -24.24 35.73
C ASP A 141 19.44 -23.35 34.68
N TRP A 142 18.82 -22.21 34.36
CA TRP A 142 19.45 -21.19 33.52
C TRP A 142 20.23 -20.20 34.39
N ILE A 143 21.49 -19.96 34.02
CA ILE A 143 22.44 -19.13 34.78
C ILE A 143 22.88 -17.96 33.91
N PHE A 144 22.17 -16.84 34.05
CA PHE A 144 22.60 -15.55 33.51
C PHE A 144 23.28 -14.72 34.62
N THR A 145 22.55 -14.42 35.70
CA THR A 145 23.06 -13.67 36.87
C THR A 145 22.50 -14.17 38.21
N SER A 146 21.26 -14.68 38.22
CA SER A 146 20.63 -15.38 39.36
C SER A 146 20.01 -16.71 38.92
N THR A 147 20.04 -17.74 39.76
CA THR A 147 19.54 -19.08 39.39
C THR A 147 18.01 -19.09 39.29
N LEU A 148 17.50 -19.04 38.06
CA LEU A 148 16.09 -19.17 37.74
C LEU A 148 15.80 -20.58 37.23
N THR A 149 14.77 -21.21 37.80
CA THR A 149 14.32 -22.55 37.43
C THR A 149 12.84 -22.47 37.04
N PHE A 150 12.52 -22.87 35.80
CA PHE A 150 11.16 -22.85 35.27
C PHE A 150 10.47 -24.19 35.54
N HIS A 151 9.40 -24.18 36.33
CA HIS A 151 8.58 -25.35 36.62
C HIS A 151 7.22 -25.27 35.92
N ALA A 152 6.52 -26.40 35.86
CA ALA A 152 5.22 -26.49 35.22
C ALA A 152 4.17 -25.51 35.80
N GLY A 153 4.19 -25.20 37.10
CA GLY A 153 3.21 -24.29 37.73
C GLY A 153 3.72 -22.90 38.09
N GLU A 154 5.04 -22.72 38.25
CA GLU A 154 5.66 -21.51 38.80
C GLU A 154 7.12 -21.35 38.33
N ILE A 155 7.67 -20.16 38.50
CA ILE A 155 9.09 -19.86 38.28
C ILE A 155 9.77 -19.65 39.63
N SER A 156 10.79 -20.46 39.93
CA SER A 156 11.63 -20.32 41.12
C SER A 156 12.82 -19.41 40.85
N CYS A 157 13.05 -18.39 41.67
CA CYS A 157 14.22 -17.52 41.59
C CYS A 157 15.06 -17.62 42.87
N SER A 158 16.34 -17.95 42.74
CA SER A 158 17.29 -18.06 43.85
C SER A 158 18.25 -16.86 43.91
N PHE A 159 18.18 -16.11 45.01
CA PHE A 159 19.11 -15.01 45.30
C PHE A 159 20.16 -15.48 46.32
N ASP A 160 21.44 -15.30 45.97
CA ASP A 160 22.63 -15.66 46.77
C ASP A 160 22.61 -17.09 47.36
N GLY A 161 21.94 -18.02 46.67
CA GLY A 161 21.91 -19.45 46.99
C GLY A 161 21.21 -19.82 48.31
N ASN A 162 20.50 -18.89 48.97
CA ASN A 162 19.89 -19.12 50.30
C ASN A 162 18.43 -18.68 50.41
N LYS A 163 17.88 -17.93 49.46
CA LYS A 163 16.44 -17.61 49.39
C LYS A 163 15.90 -17.92 48.00
N VAL A 164 15.00 -18.88 47.94
CA VAL A 164 14.18 -19.15 46.76
C VAL A 164 12.84 -18.43 46.93
N GLN A 165 12.45 -17.64 45.95
CA GLN A 165 11.15 -16.99 45.85
C GLN A 165 10.46 -17.48 44.58
N THR A 166 9.20 -17.92 44.68
CA THR A 166 8.44 -18.39 43.52
C THR A 166 7.48 -17.33 43.00
N TYR A 167 7.29 -17.32 41.68
CA TYR A 167 6.41 -16.41 40.96
C TYR A 167 5.43 -17.20 40.08
N PRO A 168 4.13 -16.89 40.08
CA PRO A 168 3.20 -17.51 39.13
C PRO A 168 3.43 -16.98 37.71
N TRP A 169 3.22 -17.81 36.70
CA TRP A 169 3.44 -17.50 35.28
C TRP A 169 2.77 -16.21 34.79
N ARG A 170 1.66 -15.80 35.40
CA ARG A 170 1.00 -14.51 35.14
C ARG A 170 1.94 -13.31 35.24
N VAL A 171 2.97 -13.37 36.10
CA VAL A 171 3.96 -12.30 36.31
C VAL A 171 4.86 -12.13 35.08
N ILE A 172 5.30 -13.22 34.44
CA ILE A 172 6.06 -13.14 33.18
C ILE A 172 5.17 -12.58 32.06
N ARG A 173 3.90 -12.99 32.03
CA ARG A 173 2.89 -12.42 31.13
C ARG A 173 2.69 -10.92 31.35
N ASP A 174 2.65 -10.45 32.61
CA ASP A 174 2.55 -9.02 32.95
C ASP A 174 3.82 -8.24 32.51
N ILE A 175 5.01 -8.82 32.68
CA ILE A 175 6.28 -8.22 32.22
C ILE A 175 6.31 -8.12 30.69
N LEU A 176 5.91 -9.17 29.97
CA LEU A 176 5.84 -9.18 28.51
C LEU A 176 4.80 -8.19 27.97
N ALA A 177 3.60 -8.16 28.55
CA ALA A 177 2.59 -7.15 28.23
C ALA A 177 3.18 -5.73 28.39
N ARG A 178 3.91 -5.49 29.48
CA ARG A 178 4.52 -4.19 29.75
C ARG A 178 5.66 -3.83 28.77
N ILE A 179 6.48 -4.80 28.37
CA ILE A 179 7.51 -4.61 27.33
C ILE A 179 6.85 -4.26 25.99
N ILE A 180 5.74 -4.93 25.64
CA ILE A 180 4.96 -4.67 24.43
C ILE A 180 4.34 -3.27 24.44
N GLU A 181 3.72 -2.85 25.56
CA GLU A 181 3.19 -1.49 25.76
C GLU A 181 4.25 -0.39 25.64
N LEU A 182 5.48 -0.66 26.09
CA LEU A 182 6.57 0.31 26.13
C LEU A 182 7.38 0.38 24.82
N ASP A 183 7.18 -0.55 23.88
CA ASP A 183 7.96 -0.70 22.63
C ASP A 183 9.49 -0.87 22.90
N GLN A 184 9.83 -1.43 24.08
CA GLN A 184 11.21 -1.57 24.59
C GLN A 184 11.77 -2.97 24.30
N TYR A 185 12.19 -3.21 23.06
CA TYR A 185 12.71 -4.52 22.64
C TYR A 185 14.23 -4.53 22.51
N PRO A 186 14.92 -5.60 22.96
CA PRO A 186 16.33 -5.78 22.66
C PRO A 186 16.56 -6.10 21.17
N GLU A 187 17.67 -5.62 20.62
CA GLU A 187 18.09 -5.97 19.25
C GLU A 187 18.77 -7.35 19.25
N SER A 188 18.16 -8.36 18.61
CA SER A 188 18.80 -9.67 18.43
C SER A 188 20.17 -9.53 17.76
N SER A 189 21.18 -10.20 18.32
CA SER A 189 22.57 -10.14 17.88
C SER A 189 23.05 -11.38 17.12
N GLN A 190 22.19 -12.39 16.92
CA GLN A 190 22.48 -13.59 16.12
C GLN A 190 21.27 -14.00 15.27
N ASP A 191 21.44 -14.02 13.95
CA ASP A 191 20.45 -14.56 13.02
C ASP A 191 20.60 -16.09 12.94
N PHE A 192 19.58 -16.84 13.37
CA PHE A 192 19.36 -18.20 12.86
C PHE A 192 18.55 -18.09 11.57
N SER A 193 18.79 -18.94 10.57
CA SER A 193 17.86 -18.93 9.44
C SER A 193 16.51 -19.54 9.85
N VAL A 194 15.42 -18.99 9.32
CA VAL A 194 14.06 -19.54 9.52
C VAL A 194 14.02 -21.06 9.20
N GLU A 195 14.84 -21.48 8.24
CA GLU A 195 15.02 -22.86 7.77
C GLU A 195 15.74 -23.79 8.76
N GLU A 196 16.48 -23.23 9.72
CA GLU A 196 17.07 -23.95 10.85
C GLU A 196 16.06 -24.05 12.00
N ILE A 197 15.36 -22.96 12.33
CA ILE A 197 14.33 -22.91 13.39
C ILE A 197 13.16 -23.87 13.08
N LYS A 198 12.71 -23.92 11.82
CA LYS A 198 11.69 -24.86 11.31
C LYS A 198 11.98 -26.33 11.63
N ARG A 199 13.24 -26.72 11.85
CA ARG A 199 13.65 -28.10 12.14
C ARG A 199 13.60 -28.46 13.62
N ILE A 200 13.33 -27.50 14.50
CA ILE A 200 13.39 -27.71 15.95
C ILE A 200 12.02 -28.19 16.46
N PRO A 201 11.92 -29.36 17.13
CA PRO A 201 10.63 -29.94 17.52
C PRO A 201 9.78 -29.08 18.46
N TRP A 202 10.40 -28.28 19.34
CA TRP A 202 9.67 -27.40 20.25
C TRP A 202 8.97 -26.26 19.51
N PHE A 203 9.60 -25.73 18.46
CA PHE A 203 9.05 -24.64 17.65
C PHE A 203 7.82 -25.11 16.85
N GLN A 204 7.86 -26.33 16.31
CA GLN A 204 6.72 -26.93 15.60
C GLN A 204 5.49 -27.13 16.51
N ASN A 205 5.70 -27.47 17.79
CA ASN A 205 4.63 -27.57 18.78
C ASN A 205 4.05 -26.18 19.11
N LEU A 206 4.91 -25.19 19.33
CA LEU A 206 4.52 -23.81 19.60
C LEU A 206 3.70 -23.20 18.44
N ALA A 207 4.15 -23.41 17.20
CA ALA A 207 3.43 -22.96 15.99
C ALA A 207 2.02 -23.56 15.88
N SER A 208 1.86 -24.83 16.25
CA SER A 208 0.55 -25.52 16.27
C SER A 208 -0.39 -24.96 17.35
N GLN A 209 0.14 -24.69 18.56
CA GLN A 209 -0.65 -24.09 19.65
C GLN A 209 -1.07 -22.66 19.32
N TYR A 210 -0.15 -21.87 18.76
CA TYR A 210 -0.41 -20.52 18.25
C TYR A 210 -1.53 -20.53 17.21
N GLN A 211 -1.42 -21.33 16.14
CA GLN A 211 -2.48 -21.42 15.14
C GLN A 211 -3.82 -21.87 15.74
N GLY A 212 -3.81 -22.84 16.65
CA GLY A 212 -5.03 -23.30 17.33
C GLY A 212 -5.72 -22.26 18.22
N LEU A 213 -4.95 -21.36 18.85
CA LEU A 213 -5.49 -20.23 19.62
C LEU A 213 -6.08 -19.16 18.71
N LEU A 214 -5.43 -18.86 17.58
CA LEU A 214 -5.95 -17.92 16.58
C LEU A 214 -7.22 -18.42 15.90
N GLU A 215 -7.27 -19.70 15.53
CA GLU A 215 -8.47 -20.33 14.97
C GLU A 215 -9.65 -20.32 15.96
N GLN A 216 -9.38 -20.43 17.27
CA GLN A 216 -10.40 -20.27 18.32
C GLN A 216 -10.86 -18.82 18.50
N ALA A 217 -9.96 -17.85 18.34
CA ALA A 217 -10.28 -16.41 18.38
C ALA A 217 -10.96 -15.91 17.08
N GLY A 218 -10.91 -16.67 15.99
CA GLY A 218 -11.42 -16.29 14.67
C GLY A 218 -10.45 -15.42 13.86
N GLU A 219 -9.18 -15.32 14.30
CA GLU A 219 -8.16 -14.45 13.74
C GLU A 219 -7.19 -15.19 12.81
N THR A 220 -6.51 -14.45 11.93
CA THR A 220 -5.47 -15.00 11.03
C THR A 220 -4.07 -14.54 11.45
N PRO A 221 -3.07 -15.44 11.51
CA PRO A 221 -1.71 -15.11 11.96
C PRO A 221 -1.04 -14.02 11.10
N ALA A 222 -0.40 -13.03 11.73
CA ALA A 222 0.42 -12.05 11.01
C ALA A 222 1.71 -12.69 10.45
N VAL A 223 2.19 -13.75 11.10
CA VAL A 223 3.30 -14.59 10.63
C VAL A 223 2.79 -15.83 9.88
N THR A 224 2.93 -15.84 8.56
CA THR A 224 2.66 -17.03 7.74
C THR A 224 3.72 -18.11 7.97
N ILE A 225 3.45 -19.08 8.84
CA ILE A 225 4.27 -20.28 9.01
C ILE A 225 3.84 -21.31 7.95
N PRO A 226 4.67 -21.65 6.95
CA PRO A 226 4.26 -22.60 5.93
C PRO A 226 4.23 -24.02 6.52
N TYR A 227 3.08 -24.68 6.41
CA TYR A 227 2.82 -26.11 6.63
C TYR A 227 2.31 -26.54 8.02
N LEU A 228 0.98 -26.49 8.19
CA LEU A 228 0.20 -27.37 9.08
C LEU A 228 -0.90 -28.15 8.32
N SER A 229 -0.71 -28.38 7.01
CA SER A 229 -1.50 -29.36 6.27
C SER A 229 -1.00 -30.78 6.56
N ALA A 230 -1.88 -31.66 7.03
CA ALA A 230 -1.54 -33.06 7.25
C ALA A 230 -1.25 -33.78 5.91
N ASP A 231 0.03 -34.10 5.64
CA ASP A 231 0.49 -35.30 4.91
C ASP A 231 2.03 -35.33 4.79
N THR A 232 2.73 -35.72 5.87
CA THR A 232 4.17 -36.01 5.79
C THR A 232 4.42 -37.35 5.09
N VAL A 233 4.64 -37.32 3.77
CA VAL A 233 5.31 -38.39 3.04
C VAL A 233 6.79 -38.04 2.90
N ILE A 234 7.66 -38.89 3.46
CA ILE A 234 9.11 -38.76 3.35
C ILE A 234 9.55 -39.34 2.00
N GLU A 235 9.96 -38.50 1.06
CA GLU A 235 10.71 -38.93 -0.13
C GLU A 235 12.18 -38.50 -0.07
N LYS A 236 13.03 -39.26 -0.78
CA LYS A 236 14.48 -39.30 -0.61
C LYS A 236 15.22 -38.52 -1.70
N ASP A 237 16.47 -38.16 -1.39
CA ASP A 237 17.50 -37.78 -2.37
C ASP A 237 17.47 -38.62 -3.65
N ASP A 238 17.59 -37.97 -4.81
CA ASP A 238 18.62 -38.40 -5.78
C ASP A 238 19.13 -37.27 -6.68
N LYS A 239 20.24 -37.53 -7.39
CA LYS A 239 21.21 -36.53 -7.89
C LYS A 239 21.21 -36.30 -9.41
N ARG A 240 21.76 -35.12 -9.79
CA ARG A 240 22.44 -34.78 -11.09
C ARG A 240 21.51 -34.69 -12.33
N THR A 241 21.86 -34.01 -13.42
CA THR A 241 23.14 -33.49 -13.97
C THR A 241 22.94 -32.14 -14.69
N GLU A 242 23.98 -31.29 -14.72
CA GLU A 242 24.16 -30.25 -15.75
C GLU A 242 24.99 -30.80 -16.92
N ASP A 243 24.80 -30.26 -18.13
CA ASP A 243 25.75 -30.39 -19.25
C ASP A 243 25.75 -29.10 -20.10
N THR A 244 26.89 -28.81 -20.72
CA THR A 244 27.26 -27.50 -21.30
C THR A 244 27.16 -27.44 -22.83
N GLY A 245 26.95 -26.25 -23.40
CA GLY A 245 27.02 -26.01 -24.86
C GLY A 245 27.84 -24.75 -25.20
N GLU A 246 28.87 -24.91 -26.02
CA GLU A 246 29.76 -23.81 -26.47
C GLU A 246 29.26 -23.13 -27.76
N GLU A 247 29.52 -21.82 -27.90
CA GLU A 247 29.27 -21.04 -29.12
C GLU A 247 30.44 -21.11 -30.12
N ILE A 248 30.14 -20.99 -31.42
CA ILE A 248 31.13 -20.85 -32.49
C ILE A 248 30.96 -19.49 -33.19
N GLN A 249 32.05 -18.74 -33.29
CA GLN A 249 32.13 -17.47 -34.05
C GLN A 249 32.41 -17.70 -35.54
N GLU A 250 31.77 -16.94 -36.42
CA GLU A 250 32.20 -16.76 -37.81
C GLU A 250 32.32 -15.27 -38.19
N THR A 251 33.51 -14.87 -38.66
CA THR A 251 33.79 -13.54 -39.22
C THR A 251 34.11 -13.64 -40.72
N GLN A 252 33.16 -13.27 -41.60
CA GLN A 252 33.46 -12.88 -43.00
C GLN A 252 32.23 -12.27 -43.73
N ALA A 253 31.87 -11.01 -43.44
CA ALA A 253 30.79 -10.33 -44.17
C ALA A 253 30.93 -8.80 -44.16
N ASP A 254 31.48 -8.21 -45.24
CA ASP A 254 31.41 -6.75 -45.47
C ASP A 254 30.86 -6.46 -46.89
N GLY A 255 31.60 -6.78 -47.95
CA GLY A 255 31.16 -6.57 -49.35
C GLY A 255 29.92 -7.36 -49.82
N ARG A 256 29.41 -8.33 -49.05
CA ARG A 256 28.11 -8.97 -49.29
C ARG A 256 26.94 -8.17 -48.69
N SER A 257 27.21 -7.39 -47.62
CA SER A 257 26.20 -6.69 -46.82
C SER A 257 25.51 -5.57 -47.63
N GLU A 258 26.29 -4.71 -48.29
CA GLU A 258 25.73 -3.59 -49.09
C GLU A 258 24.86 -4.06 -50.25
N ARG A 259 25.31 -5.08 -50.99
CA ARG A 259 24.54 -5.61 -52.13
C ARG A 259 23.27 -6.32 -51.69
N LEU A 260 23.27 -6.98 -50.53
CA LEU A 260 22.06 -7.51 -49.93
C LEU A 260 21.10 -6.38 -49.55
N LYS A 261 21.57 -5.35 -48.83
CA LYS A 261 20.76 -4.17 -48.44
C LYS A 261 20.09 -3.52 -49.65
N ALA A 262 20.82 -3.28 -50.75
CA ALA A 262 20.25 -2.71 -51.96
C ALA A 262 19.10 -3.55 -52.56
N VAL A 263 19.19 -4.88 -52.51
CA VAL A 263 18.10 -5.78 -52.94
C VAL A 263 16.90 -5.71 -52.01
N PHE A 264 17.12 -5.63 -50.69
CA PHE A 264 16.04 -5.47 -49.70
C PHE A 264 15.30 -4.13 -49.83
N GLU A 265 16.04 -3.03 -49.98
CA GLU A 265 15.48 -1.69 -50.18
C GLU A 265 14.66 -1.61 -51.48
N GLU A 266 15.17 -2.15 -52.60
CA GLU A 266 14.43 -2.16 -53.87
C GLU A 266 13.19 -3.08 -53.80
N ALA A 267 13.26 -4.21 -53.08
CA ALA A 267 12.11 -5.08 -52.84
C ALA A 267 11.01 -4.37 -52.02
N ALA A 268 11.39 -3.68 -50.94
CA ALA A 268 10.47 -2.90 -50.12
C ALA A 268 9.84 -1.72 -50.88
N ASN A 269 10.63 -1.01 -51.69
CA ASN A 269 10.15 0.07 -52.56
C ASN A 269 9.17 -0.44 -53.63
N ALA A 270 9.51 -1.53 -54.32
CA ALA A 270 8.60 -2.15 -55.30
C ALA A 270 7.29 -2.60 -54.63
N TYR A 271 7.36 -3.17 -53.43
CA TYR A 271 6.18 -3.56 -52.66
C TYR A 271 5.32 -2.35 -52.26
N ALA A 272 5.92 -1.31 -51.69
CA ALA A 272 5.25 -0.06 -51.33
C ALA A 272 4.50 0.55 -52.53
N LEU A 273 5.15 0.63 -53.69
CA LEU A 273 4.62 1.31 -54.87
C LEU A 273 3.64 0.46 -55.71
N HIS A 274 3.82 -0.86 -55.74
CA HIS A 274 3.18 -1.73 -56.74
C HIS A 274 2.48 -2.98 -56.17
N SER A 275 2.48 -3.21 -54.86
CA SER A 275 1.72 -4.31 -54.24
C SER A 275 0.23 -4.19 -54.51
N MET A 276 -0.38 -5.27 -55.05
CA MET A 276 -1.82 -5.36 -55.26
C MET A 276 -2.64 -5.26 -53.96
N ALA A 277 -2.02 -5.55 -52.80
CA ALA A 277 -2.66 -5.39 -51.50
C ALA A 277 -2.69 -3.92 -51.02
N LEU A 278 -1.80 -3.05 -51.53
CA LEU A 278 -1.73 -1.64 -51.15
C LEU A 278 -2.38 -0.71 -52.19
N ILE A 279 -2.29 -1.04 -53.48
CA ILE A 279 -2.84 -0.23 -54.59
C ILE A 279 -4.28 0.27 -54.35
N PRO A 280 -5.26 -0.58 -53.98
CA PRO A 280 -6.65 -0.14 -53.77
C PRO A 280 -6.81 0.89 -52.64
N SER A 281 -5.86 0.93 -51.72
CA SER A 281 -5.90 1.73 -50.49
C SER A 281 -4.94 2.92 -50.50
N LYS A 282 -4.17 3.12 -51.58
CA LYS A 282 -3.15 4.18 -51.71
C LYS A 282 -3.62 5.58 -51.28
N PRO A 283 -4.81 6.09 -51.72
CA PRO A 283 -5.28 7.41 -51.28
C PRO A 283 -5.46 7.52 -49.76
N LEU A 284 -5.96 6.48 -49.11
CA LEU A 284 -6.15 6.42 -47.66
C LEU A 284 -4.83 6.23 -46.90
N ILE A 285 -3.92 5.43 -47.45
CA ILE A 285 -2.54 5.28 -46.93
C ILE A 285 -1.83 6.63 -46.94
N GLN A 286 -1.82 7.34 -48.08
CA GLN A 286 -1.21 8.66 -48.17
C GLN A 286 -1.86 9.66 -47.21
N ARG A 287 -3.19 9.71 -47.16
CA ARG A 287 -3.92 10.62 -46.26
C ARG A 287 -3.65 10.35 -44.79
N PHE A 288 -3.49 9.08 -44.40
CA PHE A 288 -3.13 8.70 -43.04
C PHE A 288 -1.67 9.06 -42.73
N PHE A 289 -0.75 8.82 -43.68
CA PHE A 289 0.68 9.06 -43.50
C PHE A 289 1.02 10.55 -43.33
N GLU A 290 0.23 11.46 -43.88
CA GLU A 290 0.30 12.91 -43.67
C GLU A 290 0.09 13.35 -42.20
N GLN A 291 -0.59 12.53 -41.38
CA GLN A 291 -1.09 12.92 -40.06
C GLN A 291 -0.75 11.93 -38.92
N ALA A 292 -0.08 10.82 -39.23
CA ALA A 292 0.23 9.74 -38.29
C ALA A 292 1.71 9.69 -37.87
N GLY A 293 1.98 9.19 -36.66
CA GLY A 293 3.31 8.82 -36.21
C GLY A 293 3.80 7.50 -36.83
N GLU A 294 5.08 7.18 -36.61
CA GLU A 294 5.73 6.04 -37.28
C GLU A 294 5.22 4.67 -36.81
N LYS A 295 4.77 4.56 -35.55
CA LYS A 295 4.19 3.33 -34.99
C LYS A 295 2.79 3.09 -35.55
N GLU A 296 2.00 4.15 -35.65
CA GLU A 296 0.63 4.15 -36.16
C GLU A 296 0.60 3.82 -37.65
N LYS A 297 1.58 4.34 -38.43
CA LYS A 297 1.80 3.98 -39.83
C LYS A 297 2.01 2.48 -40.02
N GLN A 298 2.86 1.87 -39.19
CA GLN A 298 3.14 0.43 -39.24
C GLN A 298 1.91 -0.41 -38.83
N GLU A 299 1.16 0.00 -37.80
CA GLU A 299 -0.10 -0.65 -37.42
C GLU A 299 -1.12 -0.60 -38.57
N PHE A 300 -1.30 0.58 -39.18
CA PHE A 300 -2.26 0.77 -40.27
C PHE A 300 -1.93 -0.09 -41.48
N LEU A 301 -0.66 -0.15 -41.89
CA LEU A 301 -0.20 -1.05 -42.95
C LEU A 301 -0.48 -2.52 -42.62
N SER A 302 -0.13 -2.98 -41.40
CA SER A 302 -0.39 -4.38 -41.01
C SER A 302 -1.89 -4.72 -40.99
N LYS A 303 -2.74 -3.79 -40.52
CA LYS A 303 -4.20 -3.97 -40.54
C LYS A 303 -4.76 -3.97 -41.96
N ILE A 304 -4.29 -3.10 -42.86
CA ILE A 304 -4.65 -3.14 -44.29
C ILE A 304 -4.28 -4.50 -44.90
N LEU A 305 -3.06 -5.00 -44.66
CA LEU A 305 -2.64 -6.30 -45.19
C LEU A 305 -3.47 -7.47 -44.64
N LYS A 306 -3.92 -7.42 -43.38
CA LYS A 306 -4.84 -8.41 -42.79
C LYS A 306 -6.27 -8.35 -43.35
N VAL A 307 -6.72 -7.18 -43.79
CA VAL A 307 -8.00 -7.02 -44.52
C VAL A 307 -7.86 -7.59 -45.92
N GLN A 308 -6.82 -7.17 -46.65
CA GLN A 308 -6.62 -7.47 -48.06
C GLN A 308 -6.14 -8.90 -48.34
N SER A 309 -5.50 -9.58 -47.38
CA SER A 309 -5.08 -10.99 -47.53
C SER A 309 -6.24 -11.96 -47.74
N LYS A 310 -7.46 -11.60 -47.30
CA LYS A 310 -8.69 -12.38 -47.52
C LYS A 310 -9.17 -12.36 -48.98
N GLN A 311 -8.67 -11.44 -49.81
CA GLN A 311 -9.10 -11.23 -51.20
C GLN A 311 -8.16 -11.90 -52.23
N ASP A 312 -7.43 -12.94 -51.81
CA ASP A 312 -6.49 -13.76 -52.62
C ASP A 312 -5.24 -13.01 -53.18
N TYR A 313 -5.02 -11.75 -52.76
CA TYR A 313 -3.80 -10.97 -53.08
C TYR A 313 -2.53 -11.45 -52.35
N GLY A 314 -2.62 -12.49 -51.52
CA GLY A 314 -1.54 -12.96 -50.64
C GLY A 314 -0.32 -13.56 -51.37
N LYS A 315 -0.40 -13.79 -52.68
CA LYS A 315 0.70 -14.20 -53.55
C LYS A 315 0.67 -13.38 -54.84
N SER A 316 1.63 -12.48 -55.02
CA SER A 316 1.79 -11.75 -56.29
C SER A 316 3.27 -11.58 -56.64
N ALA A 317 3.52 -11.12 -57.87
CA ALA A 317 4.88 -10.93 -58.40
C ALA A 317 5.08 -9.47 -58.83
N LEU A 318 6.23 -8.90 -58.49
CA LEU A 318 6.63 -7.52 -58.79
C LEU A 318 7.94 -7.54 -59.58
N ASN A 319 8.10 -6.59 -60.51
CA ASN A 319 9.31 -6.49 -61.31
C ASN A 319 10.28 -5.46 -60.70
N THR A 320 11.56 -5.82 -60.62
CA THR A 320 12.65 -4.96 -60.11
C THR A 320 13.85 -5.01 -61.05
N SER A 321 14.82 -4.10 -60.90
CA SER A 321 16.08 -4.13 -61.65
C SER A 321 16.89 -5.40 -61.37
N TRP A 322 16.67 -6.06 -60.23
CA TRP A 322 17.29 -7.31 -59.83
C TRP A 322 16.56 -8.57 -60.32
N GLY A 323 15.34 -8.47 -60.86
CA GLY A 323 14.54 -9.60 -61.32
C GLY A 323 13.08 -9.59 -60.83
N LEU A 324 12.40 -10.73 -60.97
CA LEU A 324 11.01 -10.89 -60.56
C LEU A 324 10.94 -11.29 -59.07
N ILE A 325 10.22 -10.52 -58.27
CA ILE A 325 10.03 -10.73 -56.84
C ILE A 325 8.63 -11.30 -56.59
N HIS A 326 8.56 -12.56 -56.18
CA HIS A 326 7.34 -13.16 -55.63
C HIS A 326 7.27 -12.86 -54.14
N TYR A 327 6.15 -12.33 -53.63
CA TYR A 327 5.98 -12.05 -52.20
C TYR A 327 4.85 -12.87 -51.55
N THR A 328 4.99 -13.10 -50.24
CA THR A 328 3.98 -13.70 -49.37
C THR A 328 3.95 -12.97 -48.02
N TYR A 329 2.75 -12.64 -47.53
CA TYR A 329 2.57 -12.03 -46.21
C TYR A 329 2.34 -13.12 -45.16
N GLY A 330 3.18 -13.15 -44.11
CA GLY A 330 3.03 -14.04 -42.96
C GLY A 330 2.30 -13.40 -41.78
N GLU A 331 1.76 -14.21 -40.87
CA GLU A 331 1.10 -13.72 -39.66
C GLU A 331 2.07 -13.00 -38.69
N SER A 332 3.38 -13.20 -38.87
CA SER A 332 4.48 -12.61 -38.09
C SER A 332 4.73 -11.11 -38.35
N GLY A 333 3.96 -10.45 -39.23
CA GLY A 333 4.12 -9.02 -39.53
C GLY A 333 5.30 -8.69 -40.46
N VAL A 334 5.89 -9.71 -41.09
CA VAL A 334 6.97 -9.60 -42.08
C VAL A 334 6.45 -10.05 -43.44
N VAL A 335 6.88 -9.38 -44.51
CA VAL A 335 6.66 -9.82 -45.90
C VAL A 335 7.87 -10.62 -46.35
N GLU A 336 7.67 -11.91 -46.61
CA GLU A 336 8.67 -12.77 -47.22
C GLU A 336 8.66 -12.57 -48.73
N PHE A 337 9.83 -12.68 -49.36
CA PHE A 337 9.96 -12.64 -50.81
C PHE A 337 10.99 -13.61 -51.36
N ARG A 338 10.73 -14.07 -52.59
CA ARG A 338 11.66 -14.81 -53.44
C ARG A 338 11.98 -14.00 -54.69
N LEU A 339 13.24 -13.64 -54.86
CA LEU A 339 13.78 -13.04 -56.07
C LEU A 339 14.14 -14.16 -57.06
N VAL A 340 13.72 -14.02 -58.32
CA VAL A 340 14.03 -14.92 -59.43
C VAL A 340 14.67 -14.11 -60.56
N ASN A 341 15.92 -14.43 -60.91
CA ASN A 341 16.65 -13.79 -62.01
C ASN A 341 17.44 -14.84 -62.82
N GLY A 342 16.83 -15.27 -63.93
CA GLY A 342 17.35 -16.38 -64.74
C GLY A 342 17.35 -17.68 -63.96
N GLU A 343 18.53 -18.28 -63.76
CA GLU A 343 18.72 -19.50 -62.98
C GLU A 343 18.98 -19.23 -61.47
N ASN A 344 19.11 -17.97 -61.05
CA ASN A 344 19.38 -17.63 -59.66
C ASN A 344 18.08 -17.35 -58.90
N GLU A 345 17.84 -18.12 -57.83
CA GLU A 345 16.82 -17.82 -56.82
C GLU A 345 17.47 -17.30 -55.54
N GLY A 346 16.86 -16.28 -54.93
CA GLY A 346 17.22 -15.75 -53.62
C GLY A 346 15.99 -15.55 -52.75
N HIS A 347 16.14 -15.68 -51.43
CA HIS A 347 15.06 -15.50 -50.47
C HIS A 347 15.42 -14.39 -49.48
N GLY A 348 14.41 -13.63 -49.05
CA GLY A 348 14.56 -12.55 -48.09
C GLY A 348 13.22 -12.21 -47.44
N ALA A 349 13.23 -11.32 -46.47
CA ALA A 349 12.03 -10.77 -45.87
C ALA A 349 12.27 -9.30 -45.48
N PHE A 350 11.20 -8.49 -45.47
CA PHE A 350 11.25 -7.09 -45.03
C PHE A 350 10.06 -6.76 -44.10
N THR A 351 10.29 -5.81 -43.20
CA THR A 351 9.40 -5.40 -42.12
C THR A 351 8.40 -4.33 -42.55
N MET A 352 7.31 -4.16 -41.78
CA MET A 352 6.40 -3.03 -41.98
C MET A 352 7.07 -1.67 -41.74
N GLN A 353 8.16 -1.59 -40.96
CA GLN A 353 8.94 -0.36 -40.80
C GLN A 353 9.67 0.02 -42.11
N GLU A 354 10.22 -0.95 -42.83
CA GLU A 354 10.87 -0.70 -44.13
C GLU A 354 9.87 -0.30 -45.20
N VAL A 355 8.69 -0.94 -45.22
CA VAL A 355 7.57 -0.53 -46.11
C VAL A 355 7.05 0.86 -45.74
N SER A 356 6.87 1.17 -44.45
CA SER A 356 6.46 2.50 -43.96
C SER A 356 7.43 3.58 -44.45
N ARG A 357 8.75 3.36 -44.27
CA ARG A 357 9.79 4.28 -44.73
C ARG A 357 9.78 4.47 -46.26
N ALA A 358 9.62 3.39 -47.03
CA ALA A 358 9.51 3.44 -48.48
C ALA A 358 8.27 4.23 -48.95
N ILE A 359 7.12 4.02 -48.31
CA ILE A 359 5.88 4.76 -48.59
C ILE A 359 6.05 6.25 -48.24
N GLN A 360 6.61 6.58 -47.08
CA GLN A 360 6.84 7.97 -46.68
C GLN A 360 7.77 8.68 -47.67
N ALA A 361 8.92 8.08 -48.00
CA ALA A 361 9.86 8.64 -48.96
C ALA A 361 9.20 8.89 -50.34
N ALA A 362 8.37 7.95 -50.81
CA ALA A 362 7.61 8.09 -52.05
C ALA A 362 6.52 9.17 -51.98
N ILE A 363 5.89 9.41 -50.81
CA ILE A 363 4.95 10.52 -50.60
C ILE A 363 5.70 11.85 -50.63
N ASP A 364 6.85 11.95 -49.95
CA ASP A 364 7.65 13.17 -49.83
C ASP A 364 8.14 13.68 -51.20
N VAL A 365 8.43 12.79 -52.15
CA VAL A 365 8.80 13.14 -53.54
C VAL A 365 7.62 13.16 -54.52
N GLY A 366 6.40 12.82 -54.09
CA GLY A 366 5.18 12.81 -54.91
C GLY A 366 5.04 11.64 -55.90
N GLU A 367 5.77 10.55 -55.67
CA GLU A 367 5.75 9.33 -56.51
C GLU A 367 4.79 8.24 -56.00
N TYR A 368 4.33 8.30 -54.75
CA TYR A 368 3.46 7.28 -54.17
C TYR A 368 2.08 7.20 -54.83
N LEU A 369 1.40 8.35 -54.91
CA LEU A 369 0.20 8.59 -55.71
C LEU A 369 0.34 9.98 -56.36
N PRO A 370 0.13 10.13 -57.68
CA PRO A 370 0.27 11.43 -58.35
C PRO A 370 -0.62 12.50 -57.70
N PRO A 371 -0.14 13.74 -57.47
CA PRO A 371 -0.91 14.77 -56.77
C PRO A 371 -2.31 15.05 -57.36
N GLY A 372 -2.45 14.94 -58.68
CA GLY A 372 -3.75 15.09 -59.36
C GLY A 372 -4.74 13.94 -59.08
N GLU A 373 -4.25 12.71 -58.91
CA GLU A 373 -5.07 11.55 -58.56
C GLU A 373 -5.46 11.60 -57.07
N TYR A 374 -4.53 12.01 -56.21
CA TYR A 374 -4.81 12.20 -54.78
C TYR A 374 -5.86 13.28 -54.54
N GLU A 375 -5.75 14.45 -55.18
CA GLU A 375 -6.75 15.52 -55.09
C GLU A 375 -8.10 15.16 -55.73
N ALA A 376 -8.13 14.25 -56.71
CA ALA A 376 -9.38 13.68 -57.20
C ALA A 376 -10.03 12.76 -56.15
N ALA A 377 -9.25 11.81 -55.60
CA ALA A 377 -9.72 10.89 -54.56
C ALA A 377 -10.24 11.62 -53.31
N ARG A 378 -9.60 12.74 -52.91
CA ARG A 378 -10.08 13.60 -51.81
C ARG A 378 -11.43 14.25 -52.10
N LYS A 379 -11.68 14.71 -53.33
CA LYS A 379 -12.95 15.34 -53.75
C LYS A 379 -14.10 14.34 -53.83
N GLU A 380 -13.78 13.07 -54.08
CA GLU A 380 -14.73 11.96 -54.11
C GLU A 380 -14.82 11.22 -52.76
N GLU A 381 -14.35 11.85 -51.67
CA GLU A 381 -14.34 11.30 -50.29
C GLU A 381 -13.79 9.86 -50.19
N PHE A 382 -12.82 9.53 -51.05
CA PHE A 382 -12.20 8.20 -51.17
C PHE A 382 -13.18 7.07 -51.56
N ALA A 383 -14.30 7.37 -52.22
CA ALA A 383 -15.35 6.40 -52.59
C ALA A 383 -14.89 5.23 -53.49
N LEU A 384 -13.70 5.31 -54.09
CA LEU A 384 -13.09 4.22 -54.89
C LEU A 384 -12.21 3.26 -54.07
N CYS A 385 -11.93 3.58 -52.79
CA CYS A 385 -11.20 2.68 -51.90
C CYS A 385 -12.12 1.59 -51.31
N PRO A 386 -11.59 0.40 -50.96
CA PRO A 386 -12.36 -0.65 -50.31
C PRO A 386 -13.03 -0.16 -49.02
N GLU A 387 -14.31 -0.46 -48.83
CA GLU A 387 -15.11 -0.04 -47.67
C GLU A 387 -14.46 -0.47 -46.35
N GLU A 388 -13.93 -1.69 -46.29
CA GLU A 388 -13.21 -2.23 -45.13
C GLU A 388 -11.97 -1.38 -44.78
N THR A 389 -11.20 -0.93 -45.78
CA THR A 389 -10.05 -0.03 -45.56
C THR A 389 -10.50 1.39 -45.22
N PHE A 390 -11.63 1.87 -45.75
CA PHE A 390 -12.18 3.18 -45.42
C PHE A 390 -12.71 3.26 -43.99
N LEU A 391 -13.36 2.20 -43.52
CA LEU A 391 -13.77 2.05 -42.11
C LEU A 391 -12.55 1.97 -41.19
N LEU A 392 -11.54 1.18 -41.54
CA LEU A 392 -10.27 1.12 -40.81
C LEU A 392 -9.55 2.50 -40.79
N TYR A 393 -9.53 3.21 -41.92
CA TYR A 393 -9.01 4.58 -42.00
C TYR A 393 -9.77 5.52 -41.06
N LYS A 394 -11.11 5.43 -40.98
CA LYS A 394 -11.91 6.22 -40.04
C LYS A 394 -11.64 5.84 -38.59
N GLU A 395 -11.57 4.55 -38.26
CA GLU A 395 -11.21 4.06 -36.92
C GLU A 395 -9.85 4.61 -36.49
N MET A 396 -8.82 4.46 -37.32
CA MET A 396 -7.46 4.90 -37.01
C MET A 396 -7.28 6.42 -37.11
N SER A 397 -7.99 7.09 -38.02
CA SER A 397 -7.97 8.56 -38.11
C SER A 397 -8.76 9.20 -36.99
N ASN A 398 -9.82 8.58 -36.46
CA ASN A 398 -10.49 9.08 -35.25
C ASN A 398 -9.58 8.90 -34.03
N ARG A 399 -8.85 7.77 -33.92
CA ARG A 399 -7.78 7.59 -32.92
C ARG A 399 -6.67 8.66 -33.02
N ASN A 400 -6.36 9.16 -34.21
CA ASN A 400 -5.33 10.21 -34.42
C ASN A 400 -5.88 11.65 -34.46
N GLN A 401 -7.16 11.88 -34.77
CA GLN A 401 -7.81 13.19 -34.74
C GLN A 401 -8.25 13.55 -33.33
N ASN A 402 -8.59 12.54 -32.53
CA ASN A 402 -8.38 12.57 -31.10
C ASN A 402 -6.87 12.47 -30.81
N VAL A 403 -6.09 13.46 -31.27
CA VAL A 403 -5.06 14.02 -30.39
C VAL A 403 -5.85 14.62 -29.24
N ILE A 404 -6.17 13.74 -28.29
CA ILE A 404 -6.81 14.07 -27.03
C ILE A 404 -6.01 15.26 -26.48
N GLN A 405 -6.69 16.34 -26.07
CA GLN A 405 -6.07 17.23 -25.10
C GLN A 405 -5.87 16.39 -23.86
N VAL A 406 -4.69 15.77 -23.79
CA VAL A 406 -4.21 15.02 -22.64
C VAL A 406 -4.33 16.01 -21.48
N SER A 407 -5.23 15.70 -20.57
CA SER A 407 -5.67 16.58 -19.50
C SER A 407 -5.80 15.76 -18.25
N ASP A 408 -5.43 16.36 -17.13
CA ASP A 408 -5.64 15.73 -15.84
C ASP A 408 -7.14 15.74 -15.54
N PHE A 409 -7.61 14.61 -15.05
CA PHE A 409 -8.97 14.42 -14.61
C PHE A 409 -9.22 15.25 -13.35
N PHE A 410 -10.36 15.91 -13.27
CA PHE A 410 -10.85 16.59 -12.09
C PHE A 410 -12.29 16.15 -11.84
N TYR A 411 -12.65 15.89 -10.59
CA TYR A 411 -14.01 15.48 -10.26
C TYR A 411 -15.01 16.60 -10.63
N PRO A 412 -16.03 16.32 -11.47
CA PRO A 412 -17.07 17.29 -11.75
C PRO A 412 -17.95 17.52 -10.51
N ASP A 413 -18.66 18.64 -10.48
CA ASP A 413 -19.63 18.94 -9.41
C ASP A 413 -20.70 17.83 -9.31
N GLY A 414 -20.92 17.34 -8.09
CA GLY A 414 -21.86 16.25 -7.82
C GLY A 414 -21.35 14.85 -8.19
N TRP A 415 -20.04 14.64 -8.33
CA TRP A 415 -19.47 13.29 -8.51
C TRP A 415 -19.83 12.35 -7.34
N GLU A 416 -20.26 11.13 -7.67
CA GLU A 416 -20.61 10.08 -6.72
C GLU A 416 -19.72 8.85 -6.89
N PHE A 417 -19.19 8.30 -5.79
CA PHE A 417 -18.44 7.05 -5.79
C PHE A 417 -19.36 5.82 -5.82
N PRO A 418 -18.90 4.69 -6.39
CA PRO A 418 -19.65 3.44 -6.37
C PRO A 418 -20.00 2.97 -4.95
N SER A 419 -21.30 2.90 -4.63
CA SER A 419 -21.80 2.41 -3.34
C SER A 419 -22.25 0.94 -3.40
N GLY A 420 -21.88 0.15 -2.40
CA GLY A 420 -22.27 -1.26 -2.22
C GLY A 420 -21.43 -2.25 -3.04
N ASP A 421 -21.08 -3.38 -2.43
CA ASP A 421 -20.02 -4.29 -2.86
C ASP A 421 -20.09 -4.72 -4.34
N LYS A 422 -21.29 -5.04 -4.84
CA LYS A 422 -21.49 -5.46 -6.23
C LYS A 422 -21.30 -4.32 -7.23
N THR A 423 -21.57 -3.07 -6.83
CA THR A 423 -21.33 -1.89 -7.66
C THR A 423 -19.84 -1.56 -7.63
N LYS A 424 -19.23 -1.55 -6.44
CA LYS A 424 -17.79 -1.40 -6.21
C LYS A 424 -16.98 -2.37 -7.08
N TYR A 425 -17.29 -3.67 -6.99
CA TYR A 425 -16.71 -4.73 -7.82
C TYR A 425 -16.80 -4.44 -9.32
N LYS A 426 -18.00 -4.13 -9.83
CA LYS A 426 -18.23 -3.88 -11.26
C LYS A 426 -17.43 -2.68 -11.77
N SER A 427 -17.37 -1.61 -10.98
CA SER A 427 -16.59 -0.41 -11.32
C SER A 427 -15.09 -0.71 -11.39
N ASN A 428 -14.54 -1.43 -10.39
CA ASN A 428 -13.14 -1.84 -10.40
C ASN A 428 -12.81 -2.71 -11.62
N VAL A 429 -13.65 -3.72 -11.92
CA VAL A 429 -13.45 -4.61 -13.07
C VAL A 429 -13.58 -3.87 -14.41
N ALA A 430 -14.49 -2.90 -14.52
CA ALA A 430 -14.61 -2.05 -15.71
C ALA A 430 -13.35 -1.19 -15.91
N ALA A 431 -12.85 -0.55 -14.86
CA ALA A 431 -11.63 0.26 -14.90
C ALA A 431 -10.39 -0.59 -15.25
N ILE A 432 -10.24 -1.80 -14.68
CA ILE A 432 -9.12 -2.71 -14.99
C ILE A 432 -9.16 -3.19 -16.45
N ARG A 433 -10.35 -3.53 -16.96
CA ARG A 433 -10.50 -3.91 -18.38
C ARG A 433 -10.11 -2.77 -19.31
N LEU A 434 -10.60 -1.57 -19.03
CA LEU A 434 -10.29 -0.37 -19.79
C LEU A 434 -8.80 -0.03 -19.71
N LEU A 435 -8.18 -0.08 -18.53
CA LEU A 435 -6.74 0.10 -18.36
C LEU A 435 -5.94 -0.84 -19.27
N LYS A 436 -6.26 -2.15 -19.25
CA LYS A 436 -5.56 -3.14 -20.08
C LYS A 436 -5.80 -2.93 -21.58
N GLU A 437 -6.96 -2.42 -21.99
CA GLU A 437 -7.22 -2.00 -23.37
C GLU A 437 -6.37 -0.78 -23.78
N LEU A 438 -6.32 0.25 -22.92
CA LEU A 438 -5.53 1.48 -23.13
C LEU A 438 -4.03 1.16 -23.26
N GLU A 439 -3.52 0.28 -22.40
CA GLU A 439 -2.13 -0.21 -22.45
C GLU A 439 -1.86 -1.02 -23.72
N GLN A 440 -2.73 -1.99 -24.06
CA GLN A 440 -2.59 -2.81 -25.27
C GLN A 440 -2.66 -1.96 -26.56
N SER A 441 -3.49 -0.93 -26.57
CA SER A 441 -3.60 0.04 -27.69
C SER A 441 -2.59 1.20 -27.60
N SER A 442 -1.78 1.26 -26.52
CA SER A 442 -0.75 2.28 -26.28
C SER A 442 -1.24 3.73 -26.40
N ARG A 443 -2.44 4.03 -25.89
CA ARG A 443 -3.10 5.35 -25.97
C ARG A 443 -3.45 5.90 -24.58
N PRO A 444 -3.55 7.22 -24.41
CA PRO A 444 -4.17 7.80 -23.23
C PRO A 444 -5.69 7.59 -23.25
N ALA A 445 -6.31 7.64 -22.06
CA ALA A 445 -7.76 7.68 -21.90
C ALA A 445 -8.37 8.96 -22.52
N THR A 446 -9.56 8.85 -23.12
CA THR A 446 -10.42 10.02 -23.39
C THR A 446 -11.10 10.51 -22.10
N PRO A 447 -11.69 11.73 -22.06
CA PRO A 447 -12.41 12.20 -20.88
C PRO A 447 -13.52 11.24 -20.40
N GLU A 448 -14.28 10.66 -21.34
CA GLU A 448 -15.34 9.69 -21.02
C GLU A 448 -14.80 8.33 -20.51
N GLU A 449 -13.53 8.03 -20.79
CA GLU A 449 -12.82 6.86 -20.28
C GLU A 449 -12.17 7.16 -18.92
N GLN A 450 -11.69 8.38 -18.69
CA GLN A 450 -11.26 8.84 -17.37
C GLN A 450 -12.41 8.74 -16.35
N ASP A 451 -13.65 9.04 -16.76
CA ASP A 451 -14.87 8.82 -15.96
C ASP A 451 -15.09 7.36 -15.52
N ILE A 452 -14.58 6.37 -16.25
CA ILE A 452 -14.67 4.95 -15.90
C ILE A 452 -13.51 4.59 -14.97
N LEU A 453 -12.30 5.08 -15.27
CA LEU A 453 -11.09 4.88 -14.49
C LEU A 453 -11.20 5.50 -13.08
N ALA A 454 -11.73 6.72 -12.95
CA ALA A 454 -11.94 7.43 -11.69
C ALA A 454 -13.00 6.80 -10.77
N LYS A 455 -13.74 5.79 -11.26
CA LYS A 455 -14.65 4.96 -10.46
C LYS A 455 -13.97 3.71 -9.89
N TYR A 456 -12.69 3.50 -10.14
CA TYR A 456 -11.89 2.52 -9.40
C TYR A 456 -11.68 3.01 -7.96
N ILE A 457 -12.02 2.17 -7.00
CA ILE A 457 -11.92 2.49 -5.56
C ILE A 457 -11.19 1.41 -4.76
N GLY A 458 -10.40 0.57 -5.43
CA GLY A 458 -9.66 -0.53 -4.81
C GLY A 458 -10.55 -1.57 -4.14
N TRP A 459 -9.92 -2.48 -3.38
CA TRP A 459 -10.56 -3.69 -2.88
C TRP A 459 -10.99 -3.62 -1.42
N GLY A 460 -10.92 -2.43 -0.81
CA GLY A 460 -11.32 -2.15 0.57
C GLY A 460 -12.71 -2.72 0.90
N GLY A 461 -12.77 -3.63 1.88
CA GLY A 461 -14.00 -4.30 2.33
C GLY A 461 -14.57 -5.37 1.38
N LEU A 462 -13.97 -5.63 0.21
CA LEU A 462 -14.50 -6.57 -0.79
C LEU A 462 -14.06 -8.04 -0.58
N ALA A 463 -13.89 -8.45 0.69
CA ALA A 463 -13.37 -9.78 1.07
C ALA A 463 -14.09 -10.96 0.39
N ASN A 464 -15.41 -10.83 0.18
CA ASN A 464 -16.23 -11.85 -0.46
C ASN A 464 -15.83 -12.17 -1.90
N VAL A 465 -15.26 -11.22 -2.64
CA VAL A 465 -14.85 -11.41 -4.05
C VAL A 465 -13.70 -12.42 -4.15
N PHE A 466 -12.81 -12.44 -3.16
CA PHE A 466 -11.61 -13.28 -3.12
C PHE A 466 -11.84 -14.63 -2.42
N ASN A 467 -13.06 -14.91 -1.97
CA ASN A 467 -13.41 -16.14 -1.26
C ASN A 467 -14.18 -17.11 -2.19
N PRO A 468 -13.57 -18.23 -2.63
CA PRO A 468 -14.21 -19.19 -3.54
C PRO A 468 -15.43 -19.90 -2.93
N LYS A 469 -15.61 -19.83 -1.60
CA LYS A 469 -16.75 -20.40 -0.87
C LYS A 469 -17.86 -19.38 -0.58
N SER A 470 -17.70 -18.10 -0.90
CA SER A 470 -18.70 -17.08 -0.57
C SER A 470 -19.97 -17.21 -1.44
N PRO A 471 -21.17 -17.38 -0.84
CA PRO A 471 -22.41 -17.50 -1.60
C PRO A 471 -22.68 -16.24 -2.45
N ASN A 472 -23.07 -16.45 -3.71
CA ASN A 472 -23.34 -15.39 -4.69
C ASN A 472 -22.09 -14.60 -5.17
N TRP A 473 -20.87 -15.10 -4.98
CA TRP A 473 -19.62 -14.48 -5.46
C TRP A 473 -18.74 -15.37 -6.34
N THR A 474 -19.16 -16.61 -6.59
CA THR A 474 -18.36 -17.61 -7.34
C THR A 474 -18.00 -17.19 -8.76
N ASN A 475 -18.88 -16.46 -9.45
CA ASN A 475 -18.62 -15.97 -10.80
C ASN A 475 -17.58 -14.84 -10.77
N GLU A 476 -17.75 -13.89 -9.85
CA GLU A 476 -16.87 -12.74 -9.67
C GLU A 476 -15.45 -13.15 -9.26
N TYR A 477 -15.32 -14.20 -8.43
CA TYR A 477 -14.05 -14.83 -8.09
C TYR A 477 -13.33 -15.39 -9.33
N GLN A 478 -14.04 -16.18 -10.15
CA GLN A 478 -13.48 -16.75 -11.39
C GLN A 478 -13.11 -15.67 -12.41
N GLU A 479 -13.90 -14.60 -12.47
CA GLU A 479 -13.65 -13.44 -13.32
C GLU A 479 -12.37 -12.70 -12.91
N LEU A 480 -12.11 -12.48 -11.61
CA LEU A 480 -10.83 -11.90 -11.15
C LEU A 480 -9.63 -12.80 -11.45
N GLN A 481 -9.73 -14.09 -11.16
CA GLN A 481 -8.69 -15.09 -11.44
C GLN A 481 -8.31 -15.18 -12.92
N THR A 482 -9.21 -14.76 -13.82
CA THR A 482 -8.95 -14.70 -15.27
C THR A 482 -8.51 -13.31 -15.74
N LEU A 483 -8.96 -12.24 -15.07
CA LEU A 483 -8.70 -10.86 -15.45
C LEU A 483 -7.32 -10.35 -14.98
N LEU A 484 -6.90 -10.78 -13.78
CA LEU A 484 -5.66 -10.32 -13.14
C LEU A 484 -4.50 -11.27 -13.43
N THR A 485 -3.27 -10.76 -13.42
CA THR A 485 -2.08 -11.61 -13.26
C THR A 485 -1.99 -12.12 -11.82
N GLU A 486 -1.17 -13.15 -11.56
CA GLU A 486 -0.95 -13.66 -10.20
C GLU A 486 -0.49 -12.56 -9.22
N GLU A 487 0.44 -11.71 -9.66
CA GLU A 487 0.96 -10.59 -8.87
C GLU A 487 -0.11 -9.50 -8.63
N GLU A 488 -0.89 -9.15 -9.66
CA GLU A 488 -2.03 -8.23 -9.53
C GLU A 488 -3.12 -8.79 -8.59
N TYR A 489 -3.36 -10.10 -8.64
CA TYR A 489 -4.36 -10.78 -7.80
C TYR A 489 -3.94 -10.80 -6.33
N GLU A 490 -2.68 -11.15 -6.03
CA GLU A 490 -2.18 -11.16 -4.65
C GLU A 490 -2.02 -9.74 -4.06
N GLN A 491 -1.64 -8.73 -4.87
CA GLN A 491 -1.70 -7.32 -4.45
C GLN A 491 -3.14 -6.88 -4.15
N ALA A 492 -4.08 -7.15 -5.07
CA ALA A 492 -5.49 -6.85 -4.90
C ALA A 492 -6.06 -7.49 -3.62
N ARG A 493 -5.75 -8.78 -3.39
CA ARG A 493 -6.16 -9.53 -2.20
C ARG A 493 -5.52 -9.01 -0.91
N GLY A 494 -4.22 -8.67 -0.93
CA GLY A 494 -3.54 -8.07 0.21
C GLY A 494 -4.09 -6.70 0.61
N SER A 495 -4.74 -6.01 -0.34
CA SER A 495 -5.28 -4.65 -0.15
C SER A 495 -6.70 -4.59 0.45
N ILE A 496 -7.37 -5.73 0.70
CA ILE A 496 -8.78 -5.78 1.17
C ILE A 496 -9.01 -4.99 2.47
N ASN A 497 -8.00 -4.93 3.35
CA ASN A 497 -8.08 -4.26 4.65
C ASN A 497 -7.38 -2.88 4.67
N SER A 498 -6.89 -2.38 3.53
CA SER A 498 -6.01 -1.19 3.48
C SER A 498 -6.22 -0.25 2.29
N ALA A 499 -6.83 -0.69 1.18
CA ALA A 499 -7.15 0.15 0.02
C ALA A 499 -8.42 1.01 0.27
N PHE A 500 -8.33 1.90 1.25
CA PHE A 500 -9.38 2.84 1.62
C PHE A 500 -9.07 4.24 1.06
N TYR A 501 -9.95 4.75 0.20
CA TYR A 501 -9.73 6.00 -0.52
C TYR A 501 -10.17 7.23 0.27
N THR A 502 -9.36 8.29 0.21
CA THR A 502 -9.67 9.57 0.87
C THR A 502 -10.87 10.26 0.21
N PRO A 503 -11.91 10.65 0.99
CA PRO A 503 -13.04 11.42 0.47
C PRO A 503 -12.60 12.76 -0.14
N PRO A 504 -13.15 13.19 -1.28
CA PRO A 504 -12.85 14.49 -1.88
C PRO A 504 -13.05 15.68 -0.95
N VAL A 505 -14.01 15.62 -0.01
CA VAL A 505 -14.25 16.66 1.00
C VAL A 505 -13.00 16.90 1.87
N VAL A 506 -12.33 15.83 2.30
CA VAL A 506 -11.12 15.91 3.13
C VAL A 506 -9.96 16.51 2.32
N ALA A 507 -9.75 16.04 1.09
CA ALA A 507 -8.70 16.54 0.22
C ALA A 507 -8.92 18.01 -0.21
N LYS A 508 -10.16 18.42 -0.56
CA LYS A 508 -10.53 19.81 -0.83
C LYS A 508 -10.25 20.72 0.38
N SER A 509 -10.60 20.25 1.58
CA SER A 509 -10.36 21.00 2.82
C SER A 509 -8.86 21.19 3.09
N ILE A 510 -8.03 20.17 2.83
CA ILE A 510 -6.57 20.28 2.90
C ILE A 510 -6.03 21.36 1.95
N TYR A 511 -6.50 21.42 0.70
CA TYR A 511 -6.08 22.51 -0.21
C TYR A 511 -6.55 23.89 0.21
N LYS A 512 -7.75 24.00 0.81
CA LYS A 512 -8.23 25.27 1.37
C LYS A 512 -7.38 25.73 2.55
N ALA A 513 -6.89 24.81 3.39
CA ALA A 513 -5.91 25.15 4.43
C ALA A 513 -4.59 25.66 3.81
N LEU A 514 -4.09 25.00 2.77
CA LEU A 514 -2.88 25.42 2.05
C LEU A 514 -3.04 26.80 1.37
N GLU A 515 -4.21 27.08 0.79
CA GLU A 515 -4.58 28.39 0.24
C GLU A 515 -4.60 29.46 1.34
N GLN A 516 -5.21 29.16 2.49
CA GLN A 516 -5.23 30.03 3.68
C GLN A 516 -3.83 30.30 4.23
N PHE A 517 -2.89 29.35 4.08
CA PHE A 517 -1.48 29.54 4.41
C PHE A 517 -0.68 30.30 3.34
N GLY A 518 -1.28 30.60 2.18
CA GLY A 518 -0.65 31.37 1.10
C GLY A 518 0.04 30.55 0.02
N PHE A 519 -0.13 29.22 -0.01
CA PHE A 519 0.34 28.39 -1.12
C PHE A 519 -0.58 28.56 -2.35
N THR A 520 0.01 28.86 -3.51
CA THR A 520 -0.73 28.96 -4.79
C THR A 520 -0.11 28.15 -5.92
N ASN A 521 1.22 27.95 -5.94
CA ASN A 521 1.92 27.15 -6.95
C ASN A 521 3.25 26.62 -6.39
N GLY A 522 3.62 25.39 -6.75
CA GLY A 522 4.91 24.78 -6.42
C GLY A 522 5.08 23.37 -6.98
N SER A 523 6.02 22.60 -6.41
CA SER A 523 6.12 21.14 -6.62
C SER A 523 5.28 20.39 -5.58
N ILE A 524 4.19 19.73 -5.94
CA ILE A 524 3.35 18.96 -4.99
C ILE A 524 3.71 17.47 -5.08
N LEU A 525 3.94 16.82 -3.94
CA LEU A 525 4.14 15.36 -3.84
C LEU A 525 2.96 14.70 -3.10
N GLU A 526 2.47 13.59 -3.66
CA GLU A 526 1.59 12.63 -2.98
C GLU A 526 2.30 11.27 -2.91
N PRO A 527 2.78 10.82 -1.73
CA PRO A 527 3.68 9.66 -1.60
C PRO A 527 2.97 8.29 -1.59
N SER A 528 1.64 8.28 -1.54
CA SER A 528 0.76 7.10 -1.53
C SER A 528 -0.57 7.46 -2.18
N MET A 529 -0.54 7.72 -3.49
CA MET A 529 -1.60 8.44 -4.19
C MET A 529 -2.85 7.63 -4.57
N GLY A 530 -2.79 6.30 -4.54
CA GLY A 530 -3.83 5.44 -5.12
C GLY A 530 -4.04 5.76 -6.60
N VAL A 531 -5.22 6.30 -6.95
CA VAL A 531 -5.54 6.78 -8.30
C VAL A 531 -5.35 8.30 -8.49
N GLY A 532 -4.96 9.03 -7.45
CA GLY A 532 -4.76 10.49 -7.48
C GLY A 532 -5.95 11.32 -7.00
N ASN A 533 -6.67 10.89 -5.95
CA ASN A 533 -7.83 11.63 -5.43
C ASN A 533 -7.48 13.08 -5.04
N PHE A 534 -6.28 13.34 -4.52
CA PHE A 534 -5.83 14.70 -4.20
C PHE A 534 -5.56 15.54 -5.46
N TYR A 535 -5.12 14.95 -6.57
CA TYR A 535 -4.95 15.68 -7.83
C TYR A 535 -6.29 15.93 -8.51
N SER A 536 -7.22 14.97 -8.42
CA SER A 536 -8.59 15.09 -8.92
C SER A 536 -9.44 16.19 -8.25
N VAL A 537 -8.97 16.80 -7.15
CA VAL A 537 -9.64 17.94 -6.49
C VAL A 537 -8.80 19.23 -6.43
N LEU A 538 -7.66 19.28 -7.11
CA LEU A 538 -6.74 20.43 -7.05
C LEU A 538 -7.46 21.72 -7.52
N PRO A 539 -7.48 22.80 -6.70
CA PRO A 539 -8.13 24.07 -7.04
C PRO A 539 -7.58 24.66 -8.34
N GLU A 540 -8.42 25.36 -9.10
CA GLU A 540 -8.06 25.87 -10.43
C GLU A 540 -6.78 26.72 -10.42
N ASP A 541 -6.66 27.64 -9.47
CA ASP A 541 -5.49 28.51 -9.28
C ASP A 541 -4.19 27.76 -8.89
N MET A 542 -4.30 26.49 -8.47
CA MET A 542 -3.16 25.63 -8.13
C MET A 542 -2.76 24.64 -9.23
N ARG A 543 -3.52 24.52 -10.33
CA ARG A 543 -3.31 23.51 -11.39
C ARG A 543 -2.02 23.67 -12.19
N ASP A 544 -1.41 24.86 -12.16
CA ASP A 544 -0.07 25.11 -12.74
C ASP A 544 1.09 24.56 -11.89
N SER A 545 0.79 23.86 -10.78
CA SER A 545 1.77 23.18 -9.93
C SER A 545 2.39 21.96 -10.62
N ARG A 546 3.65 21.66 -10.33
CA ARG A 546 4.31 20.43 -10.79
C ARG A 546 3.92 19.27 -9.87
N LEU A 547 3.18 18.29 -10.38
CA LEU A 547 2.65 17.17 -9.59
C LEU A 547 3.58 15.95 -9.65
N TYR A 548 3.82 15.30 -8.52
CA TYR A 548 4.69 14.13 -8.37
C TYR A 548 3.98 13.05 -7.55
N GLY A 549 3.76 11.88 -8.12
CA GLY A 549 2.99 10.81 -7.46
C GLY A 549 3.84 9.59 -7.16
N VAL A 550 3.55 8.89 -6.07
CA VAL A 550 4.10 7.57 -5.79
C VAL A 550 2.95 6.64 -5.40
N GLU A 551 2.93 5.44 -5.97
CA GLU A 551 1.98 4.39 -5.61
C GLU A 551 2.66 3.02 -5.63
N LEU A 552 2.38 2.18 -4.63
CA LEU A 552 2.91 0.82 -4.53
C LEU A 552 2.07 -0.16 -5.35
N ASP A 553 0.74 -0.03 -5.33
CA ASP A 553 -0.17 -0.92 -6.06
C ASP A 553 -0.08 -0.72 -7.58
N SER A 554 0.19 -1.81 -8.29
CA SER A 554 0.43 -1.78 -9.73
C SER A 554 -0.78 -1.27 -10.52
N ILE A 555 -2.00 -1.61 -10.10
CA ILE A 555 -3.22 -1.24 -10.82
C ILE A 555 -3.53 0.25 -10.57
N SER A 556 -3.59 0.64 -9.30
CA SER A 556 -3.92 2.00 -8.87
C SER A 556 -2.94 3.01 -9.46
N GLY A 557 -1.63 2.76 -9.38
CA GLY A 557 -0.61 3.65 -9.94
C GLY A 557 -0.61 3.75 -11.47
N ARG A 558 -1.11 2.72 -12.19
CA ARG A 558 -1.28 2.78 -13.65
C ARG A 558 -2.59 3.46 -14.06
N ILE A 559 -3.64 3.34 -13.25
CA ILE A 559 -4.86 4.15 -13.37
C ILE A 559 -4.53 5.64 -13.13
N ALA A 560 -3.77 5.95 -12.08
CA ALA A 560 -3.32 7.31 -11.79
C ALA A 560 -2.59 7.98 -12.97
N LYS A 561 -1.80 7.23 -13.75
CA LYS A 561 -1.14 7.72 -14.96
C LYS A 561 -2.06 8.05 -16.13
N GLN A 562 -3.24 7.43 -16.17
CA GLN A 562 -4.27 7.71 -17.18
C GLN A 562 -5.20 8.86 -16.74
N LEU A 563 -5.38 9.03 -15.42
CA LEU A 563 -6.14 10.14 -14.85
C LEU A 563 -5.30 11.43 -14.77
N HIS A 564 -4.02 11.36 -14.42
CA HIS A 564 -3.14 12.51 -14.23
C HIS A 564 -1.88 12.43 -15.12
N PRO A 565 -2.05 12.47 -16.46
CA PRO A 565 -0.96 12.28 -17.41
C PRO A 565 0.11 13.38 -17.40
N HIS A 566 -0.11 14.55 -16.77
CA HIS A 566 0.93 15.56 -16.58
C HIS A 566 1.74 15.36 -15.28
N ALA A 567 1.28 14.50 -14.36
CA ALA A 567 1.98 14.22 -13.11
C ALA A 567 3.14 13.22 -13.30
N ALA A 568 4.26 13.46 -12.63
CA ALA A 568 5.41 12.57 -12.61
C ALA A 568 5.17 11.41 -11.62
N ILE A 569 4.54 10.32 -12.09
CA ILE A 569 4.10 9.20 -11.22
C ILE A 569 5.07 8.01 -11.26
N GLU A 570 5.60 7.63 -10.09
CA GLU A 570 6.41 6.42 -9.88
C GLU A 570 5.56 5.28 -9.30
N VAL A 571 5.38 4.19 -10.06
CA VAL A 571 4.66 2.99 -9.58
C VAL A 571 5.67 2.03 -8.94
N LYS A 572 5.93 2.24 -7.65
CA LYS A 572 6.82 1.46 -6.78
C LYS A 572 6.65 1.94 -5.32
N GLY A 573 7.08 1.12 -4.36
CA GLY A 573 7.09 1.50 -2.94
C GLY A 573 7.92 2.76 -2.65
N PHE A 574 7.43 3.59 -1.72
CA PHE A 574 8.05 4.87 -1.34
C PHE A 574 9.49 4.72 -0.82
N GLU A 575 9.85 3.56 -0.24
CA GLU A 575 11.20 3.19 0.17
C GLU A 575 12.20 3.07 -1.01
N LYS A 576 11.71 2.84 -2.22
CA LYS A 576 12.52 2.71 -3.45
C LYS A 576 12.61 4.01 -4.26
N THR A 577 11.98 5.09 -3.80
CA THR A 577 12.07 6.42 -4.44
C THR A 577 13.42 7.07 -4.19
N LYS A 578 13.86 7.91 -5.13
CA LYS A 578 15.15 8.61 -5.11
C LYS A 578 14.98 10.09 -5.47
N PHE A 579 14.00 10.74 -4.86
CA PHE A 579 13.86 12.19 -4.95
C PHE A 579 15.03 12.88 -4.24
N GLU A 580 15.40 14.06 -4.73
CA GLU A 580 16.36 14.91 -4.03
C GLU A 580 15.72 15.49 -2.76
N LYS A 581 16.51 15.68 -1.70
CA LYS A 581 16.03 16.33 -0.48
C LYS A 581 15.72 17.80 -0.74
N ASP A 582 14.82 18.36 0.06
CA ASP A 582 14.39 19.76 -0.07
C ASP A 582 13.85 20.16 -1.46
N SER A 583 13.24 19.22 -2.19
CA SER A 583 12.76 19.41 -3.58
C SER A 583 11.28 19.80 -3.69
N PHE A 584 10.49 19.64 -2.64
CA PHE A 584 9.07 19.97 -2.61
C PHE A 584 8.76 21.09 -1.61
N ASP A 585 8.25 22.23 -2.08
CA ASP A 585 6.78 22.23 -2.15
C ASP A 585 5.96 22.00 -0.90
N VAL A 586 4.93 21.21 -1.18
CA VAL A 586 3.88 20.78 -0.29
C VAL A 586 3.76 19.27 -0.46
N ILE A 587 3.58 18.56 0.65
CA ILE A 587 3.32 17.12 0.64
C ILE A 587 1.91 16.88 1.17
N VAL A 588 1.06 16.34 0.32
CA VAL A 588 -0.33 15.98 0.62
C VAL A 588 -0.52 14.47 0.50
N GLY A 589 -1.72 13.99 0.83
CA GLY A 589 -2.10 12.59 0.70
C GLY A 589 -2.70 12.02 1.99
N ASN A 590 -2.92 10.71 1.95
CA ASN A 590 -3.25 9.90 3.12
C ASN A 590 -2.16 8.84 3.26
N VAL A 591 -1.40 8.89 4.35
CA VAL A 591 -0.30 7.94 4.56
C VAL A 591 -0.86 6.55 4.89
N PRO A 592 -0.25 5.45 4.44
CA PRO A 592 -0.72 4.11 4.78
C PRO A 592 -0.73 3.89 6.29
N PHE A 593 -1.84 3.34 6.80
CA PHE A 593 -1.99 2.98 8.21
C PHE A 593 -1.49 1.55 8.44
N GLY A 594 -0.89 1.31 9.61
CA GLY A 594 -0.41 -0.03 9.96
C GLY A 594 0.59 -0.05 11.10
N ALA A 595 0.70 -1.23 11.71
CA ALA A 595 1.66 -1.54 12.78
C ALA A 595 3.01 -2.06 12.24
N TYR A 596 3.12 -2.37 10.95
CA TYR A 596 4.35 -2.87 10.33
C TYR A 596 5.38 -1.76 10.10
N LYS A 597 6.64 -2.17 9.89
CA LYS A 597 7.80 -1.33 9.59
C LYS A 597 8.36 -1.72 8.23
N ILE A 598 8.91 -0.78 7.48
CA ILE A 598 9.56 -1.05 6.17
C ILE A 598 11.06 -0.77 6.23
N PHE A 599 11.81 -1.49 5.40
CA PHE A 599 13.26 -1.33 5.32
C PHE A 599 13.65 -0.22 4.34
N ASP A 600 14.00 0.94 4.88
CA ASP A 600 14.75 1.99 4.18
C ASP A 600 16.07 2.23 4.95
N PRO A 601 17.25 2.04 4.31
CA PRO A 601 18.54 2.16 4.99
C PRO A 601 18.77 3.49 5.73
N GLU A 602 18.18 4.60 5.27
CA GLU A 602 18.35 5.90 5.91
C GLU A 602 17.52 6.05 7.20
N TYR A 603 16.37 5.37 7.28
CA TYR A 603 15.40 5.51 8.36
C TYR A 603 15.35 4.30 9.31
N LYS A 604 15.97 3.16 8.95
CA LYS A 604 15.99 1.90 9.74
C LYS A 604 16.25 2.14 11.23
N LYS A 605 17.24 2.97 11.54
CA LYS A 605 17.70 3.30 12.91
C LYS A 605 16.66 3.95 13.82
N TYR A 606 15.55 4.46 13.27
CA TYR A 606 14.47 5.05 14.07
C TYR A 606 13.33 4.05 14.37
N GLY A 607 13.33 2.88 13.73
CA GLY A 607 12.32 1.84 13.96
C GLY A 607 10.88 2.29 13.71
N PHE A 608 10.66 3.28 12.84
CA PHE A 608 9.35 3.87 12.58
C PHE A 608 8.33 2.87 12.02
N ARG A 609 7.08 2.96 12.51
CA ARG A 609 5.91 2.29 11.92
C ARG A 609 5.60 2.94 10.57
N ILE A 610 4.85 2.27 9.69
CA ILE A 610 4.66 2.73 8.30
C ILE A 610 4.19 4.19 8.18
N HIS A 611 3.19 4.60 8.96
CA HIS A 611 2.67 5.98 8.98
C HIS A 611 3.73 7.01 9.44
N ASP A 612 4.51 6.67 10.46
CA ASP A 612 5.61 7.50 10.96
C ASP A 612 6.74 7.64 9.93
N TYR A 613 7.07 6.55 9.24
CA TYR A 613 8.10 6.53 8.21
C TYR A 613 7.71 7.44 7.03
N PHE A 614 6.44 7.40 6.59
CA PHE A 614 5.94 8.27 5.54
C PHE A 614 6.07 9.75 5.93
N LEU A 615 5.70 10.13 7.16
CA LEU A 615 5.90 11.48 7.68
C LEU A 615 7.39 11.86 7.77
N ALA A 616 8.24 10.96 8.26
CA ALA A 616 9.67 11.21 8.43
C ALA A 616 10.40 11.42 7.09
N LYS A 617 10.15 10.56 6.10
CA LYS A 617 10.75 10.71 4.77
C LYS A 617 10.17 11.91 4.02
N SER A 618 8.87 12.18 4.18
CA SER A 618 8.27 13.41 3.66
C SER A 618 8.95 14.66 4.22
N MET A 619 9.26 14.71 5.52
CA MET A 619 9.97 15.83 6.14
C MET A 619 11.35 16.09 5.53
N ASP A 620 12.07 15.04 5.14
CA ASP A 620 13.39 15.16 4.50
C ASP A 620 13.29 15.59 3.02
N LEU A 621 12.21 15.25 2.32
CA LEU A 621 11.95 15.66 0.93
C LEU A 621 11.34 17.08 0.81
N LEU A 622 10.58 17.52 1.81
CA LEU A 622 10.01 18.86 1.88
C LEU A 622 11.12 19.91 1.99
N ARG A 623 10.95 21.10 1.39
CA ARG A 623 11.92 22.20 1.44
C ARG A 623 11.69 23.12 2.64
N PRO A 624 12.72 23.85 3.12
CA PRO A 624 12.58 24.95 4.07
C PRO A 624 11.40 25.89 3.77
N GLY A 625 10.48 26.04 4.73
CA GLY A 625 9.26 26.84 4.59
C GLY A 625 8.08 26.13 3.91
N GLY A 626 8.31 24.97 3.28
CA GLY A 626 7.28 24.10 2.73
C GLY A 626 6.40 23.44 3.79
N ILE A 627 5.27 22.87 3.37
CA ILE A 627 4.21 22.39 4.27
C ILE A 627 3.85 20.91 4.00
N ILE A 628 3.83 20.08 5.05
CA ILE A 628 3.16 18.77 5.03
C ILE A 628 1.72 19.00 5.50
N ALA A 629 0.75 18.49 4.74
CA ALA A 629 -0.67 18.52 5.06
C ALA A 629 -1.30 17.17 4.67
N VAL A 630 -1.19 16.18 5.58
CA VAL A 630 -1.54 14.78 5.29
C VAL A 630 -2.54 14.21 6.30
N VAL A 631 -3.37 13.28 5.84
CA VAL A 631 -4.13 12.38 6.71
C VAL A 631 -3.20 11.30 7.23
N THR A 632 -3.28 11.02 8.53
CA THR A 632 -2.58 9.91 9.21
C THR A 632 -3.48 9.30 10.29
N THR A 633 -3.07 8.16 10.84
CA THR A 633 -3.75 7.54 11.98
C THR A 633 -3.56 8.37 13.25
N LYS A 634 -4.59 8.40 14.10
CA LYS A 634 -4.56 9.02 15.45
C LYS A 634 -3.35 8.60 16.28
N PHE A 635 -2.80 7.40 16.07
CA PHE A 635 -1.62 6.90 16.79
C PHE A 635 -0.36 7.75 16.57
N THR A 636 -0.29 8.55 15.50
CA THR A 636 0.79 9.54 15.33
C THR A 636 0.80 10.53 16.50
N MET A 637 -0.38 11.03 16.86
CA MET A 637 -0.58 11.99 17.95
C MET A 637 -0.71 11.29 19.30
N ASP A 638 -1.51 10.23 19.42
CA ASP A 638 -1.95 9.68 20.71
C ASP A 638 -1.04 8.63 21.35
N LYS A 639 -0.11 8.01 20.61
CA LYS A 639 0.72 6.95 21.21
C LYS A 639 1.66 7.51 22.28
N ALA A 640 1.84 6.75 23.37
CA ALA A 640 2.74 7.11 24.46
C ALA A 640 4.19 7.32 24.00
N ASN A 641 4.65 6.55 23.00
CA ASN A 641 5.98 6.71 22.40
C ASN A 641 6.06 8.00 21.57
N SER A 642 6.68 9.04 22.16
CA SER A 642 6.84 10.37 21.55
C SER A 642 7.96 10.48 20.50
N THR A 643 8.62 9.38 20.11
CA THR A 643 9.81 9.41 19.22
C THR A 643 9.56 10.11 17.89
N ILE A 644 8.47 9.78 17.18
CA ILE A 644 8.13 10.47 15.92
C ILE A 644 7.80 11.95 16.13
N ARG A 645 7.08 12.29 17.21
CA ARG A 645 6.68 13.68 17.49
C ARG A 645 7.89 14.55 17.81
N LYS A 646 8.86 14.01 18.57
CA LYS A 646 10.16 14.65 18.80
C LYS A 646 10.98 14.80 17.50
N TYR A 647 11.08 13.73 16.71
CA TYR A 647 11.78 13.76 15.42
C TYR A 647 11.21 14.84 14.46
N LEU A 648 9.89 14.97 14.41
CA LEU A 648 9.20 15.98 13.60
C LEU A 648 9.36 17.38 14.21
N ALA A 649 9.21 17.56 15.53
CA ALA A 649 9.38 18.84 16.22
C ALA A 649 10.79 19.44 16.05
N GLU A 650 11.84 18.61 16.01
CA GLU A 650 13.21 19.07 15.69
C GLU A 650 13.32 19.71 14.29
N ARG A 651 12.45 19.34 13.35
CA ARG A 651 12.55 19.65 11.91
C ARG A 651 11.47 20.60 11.39
N ALA A 652 10.33 20.66 12.06
CA ALA A 652 9.18 21.47 11.68
C ALA A 652 8.57 22.23 12.86
N ASP A 653 7.95 23.37 12.55
CA ASP A 653 6.94 23.98 13.40
C ASP A 653 5.61 23.24 13.17
N PHE A 654 4.94 22.86 14.26
CA PHE A 654 3.61 22.28 14.24
C PHE A 654 2.59 23.42 14.02
N ILE A 655 1.89 23.40 12.89
CA ILE A 655 0.84 24.40 12.56
C ILE A 655 -0.44 24.05 13.33
N GLY A 656 -0.74 22.75 13.40
CA GLY A 656 -1.90 22.20 14.06
C GLY A 656 -2.26 20.82 13.49
N ALA A 657 -3.30 20.22 14.04
CA ALA A 657 -3.94 19.04 13.50
C ALA A 657 -5.46 19.13 13.67
N VAL A 658 -6.22 18.37 12.88
CA VAL A 658 -7.68 18.22 13.01
C VAL A 658 -8.01 16.73 13.07
N ARG A 659 -8.73 16.30 14.12
CA ARG A 659 -9.16 14.92 14.32
C ARG A 659 -10.55 14.67 13.74
N LEU A 660 -10.63 13.68 12.86
CA LEU A 660 -11.82 13.23 12.16
C LEU A 660 -12.45 12.01 12.87
N PRO A 661 -13.80 11.95 12.97
CA PRO A 661 -14.50 10.80 13.54
C PRO A 661 -14.38 9.57 12.66
N GLY A 662 -14.60 8.38 13.24
CA GLY A 662 -14.58 7.12 12.50
C GLY A 662 -15.48 7.14 11.26
N ILE A 663 -16.66 7.75 11.38
CA ILE A 663 -17.64 7.87 10.29
C ILE A 663 -17.20 8.72 9.10
N ALA A 664 -16.14 9.53 9.22
CA ALA A 664 -15.69 10.45 8.15
C ALA A 664 -15.29 9.72 6.86
N PHE A 665 -14.86 8.46 6.95
CA PHE A 665 -14.46 7.62 5.81
C PHE A 665 -15.50 6.52 5.47
N LYS A 666 -16.57 6.40 6.26
CA LYS A 666 -17.56 5.30 6.19
C LYS A 666 -18.35 5.26 4.88
N LYS A 667 -18.75 6.42 4.34
CA LYS A 667 -19.58 6.50 3.13
C LYS A 667 -18.82 6.11 1.86
N ASP A 668 -17.63 6.67 1.66
CA ASP A 668 -16.89 6.53 0.40
C ASP A 668 -15.88 5.36 0.46
N ALA A 669 -15.09 5.29 1.53
CA ALA A 669 -14.09 4.23 1.71
C ALA A 669 -14.72 2.94 2.28
N GLY A 670 -15.60 3.06 3.28
CA GLY A 670 -16.13 1.92 4.03
C GLY A 670 -15.24 1.49 5.20
N ALA A 671 -14.40 2.40 5.70
CA ALA A 671 -13.62 2.23 6.92
C ALA A 671 -14.16 3.13 8.03
N GLU A 672 -14.20 2.60 9.25
CA GLU A 672 -14.57 3.35 10.47
C GLU A 672 -13.30 3.51 11.31
N VAL A 673 -12.50 4.54 11.01
CA VAL A 673 -11.18 4.75 11.64
C VAL A 673 -10.97 6.22 11.98
N THR A 674 -10.82 6.50 13.28
CA THR A 674 -10.46 7.83 13.78
C THR A 674 -9.06 8.22 13.30
N SER A 675 -9.00 9.35 12.61
CA SER A 675 -7.84 9.76 11.81
C SER A 675 -7.55 11.25 12.01
N ASP A 676 -6.29 11.65 11.89
CA ASP A 676 -5.84 13.02 12.11
C ASP A 676 -5.31 13.61 10.80
N ILE A 677 -5.75 14.82 10.44
CA ILE A 677 -5.07 15.65 9.43
C ILE A 677 -4.00 16.45 10.16
N ILE A 678 -2.73 16.27 9.81
CA ILE A 678 -1.61 16.97 10.47
C ILE A 678 -0.98 17.99 9.51
N PHE A 679 -0.77 19.21 10.02
CA PHE A 679 -0.15 20.33 9.31
C PHE A 679 1.21 20.70 9.95
N LEU A 680 2.30 20.59 9.19
CA LEU A 680 3.68 20.87 9.65
C LEU A 680 4.38 21.80 8.65
N GLN A 681 5.08 22.84 9.13
CA GLN A 681 5.95 23.67 8.30
C GLN A 681 7.43 23.36 8.57
N LYS A 682 8.21 22.97 7.55
CA LYS A 682 9.64 22.66 7.75
C LYS A 682 10.44 23.92 8.10
N LYS A 683 11.21 23.83 9.18
CA LYS A 683 12.05 24.92 9.70
C LYS A 683 13.17 25.26 8.72
N GLY A 684 13.36 26.55 8.45
CA GLY A 684 14.48 27.04 7.64
C GLY A 684 15.85 27.02 8.34
N SER A 685 15.87 26.74 9.65
CA SER A 685 17.09 26.55 10.44
C SER A 685 16.77 25.64 11.63
N VAL A 686 17.58 24.60 11.84
CA VAL A 686 17.44 23.64 12.96
C VAL A 686 17.57 24.33 14.34
N LEU A 687 18.09 25.56 14.39
CA LEU A 687 18.29 26.34 15.61
C LEU A 687 17.05 27.14 16.07
N SER A 688 15.90 27.03 15.39
CA SER A 688 14.65 27.65 15.86
C SER A 688 14.01 26.81 16.99
N THR A 689 13.87 27.43 18.17
CA THR A 689 13.22 26.83 19.35
C THR A 689 11.78 26.42 19.05
N ASN A 690 11.38 25.24 19.55
CA ASN A 690 10.00 24.74 19.43
C ASN A 690 9.01 25.76 20.01
N LYS A 691 7.97 26.10 19.25
CA LYS A 691 6.96 27.08 19.67
C LYS A 691 5.86 26.50 20.56
N SER A 692 5.61 25.18 20.48
CA SER A 692 4.71 24.47 21.38
C SER A 692 5.26 23.09 21.76
N GLU A 693 5.09 22.72 23.03
CA GLU A 693 5.44 21.42 23.58
C GLU A 693 4.22 20.49 23.77
N GLU A 694 3.00 21.04 23.76
CA GLU A 694 1.77 20.31 24.12
C GLU A 694 1.54 19.09 23.22
N TRP A 695 1.73 19.24 21.91
CA TRP A 695 1.49 18.16 20.96
C TRP A 695 2.49 16.99 21.11
N MET A 696 3.57 17.15 21.87
CA MET A 696 4.47 16.04 22.19
C MET A 696 3.91 15.12 23.29
N ASN A 697 3.00 15.61 24.12
CA ASN A 697 2.53 14.96 25.34
C ASN A 697 1.19 14.23 25.15
N ILE A 698 0.96 13.23 26.00
CA ILE A 698 -0.33 12.55 26.15
C ILE A 698 -0.91 12.92 27.52
N THR A 699 -2.21 13.19 27.54
CA THR A 699 -3.01 13.42 28.74
C THR A 699 -4.26 12.53 28.67
N TYR A 700 -5.19 12.73 29.60
CA TYR A 700 -6.44 11.97 29.68
C TYR A 700 -7.62 12.93 29.75
N THR A 701 -8.72 12.55 29.11
CA THR A 701 -10.03 13.18 29.33
C THR A 701 -10.56 12.89 30.74
N ASP A 702 -11.57 13.62 31.19
CA ASP A 702 -12.25 13.35 32.48
C ASP A 702 -12.79 11.91 32.58
N ASP A 703 -13.20 11.33 31.44
CA ASP A 703 -13.70 9.96 31.31
C ASP A 703 -12.55 8.91 31.20
N GLY A 704 -11.29 9.32 31.39
CA GLY A 704 -10.11 8.44 31.39
C GLY A 704 -9.57 8.04 30.02
N VAL A 705 -10.15 8.55 28.92
CA VAL A 705 -9.70 8.26 27.55
C VAL A 705 -8.36 8.96 27.29
N PRO A 706 -7.28 8.24 26.90
CA PRO A 706 -6.01 8.86 26.53
C PRO A 706 -6.12 9.66 25.23
N VAL A 707 -5.54 10.86 25.23
CA VAL A 707 -5.59 11.81 24.11
C VAL A 707 -4.35 12.71 24.12
N ASN A 708 -3.89 13.13 22.95
CA ASN A 708 -2.81 14.11 22.85
C ASN A 708 -3.19 15.47 23.49
N GLU A 709 -2.27 16.09 24.25
CA GLU A 709 -2.55 17.33 25.02
C GLU A 709 -3.00 18.50 24.12
N TYR A 710 -2.53 18.57 22.88
CA TYR A 710 -3.00 19.56 21.89
C TYR A 710 -4.52 19.56 21.73
N TYR A 711 -5.17 18.39 21.60
CA TYR A 711 -6.62 18.33 21.40
C TYR A 711 -7.42 18.69 22.66
N MET A 712 -6.83 18.55 23.85
CA MET A 712 -7.46 19.02 25.10
C MET A 712 -7.40 20.55 25.22
N ASN A 713 -6.33 21.17 24.72
CA ASN A 713 -6.19 22.63 24.66
C ASN A 713 -6.97 23.24 23.49
N HIS A 714 -7.19 22.47 22.42
CA HIS A 714 -7.89 22.85 21.19
C HIS A 714 -9.07 21.92 20.88
N PRO A 715 -10.15 21.93 21.69
CA PRO A 715 -11.32 21.08 21.44
C PRO A 715 -12.01 21.39 20.10
N GLU A 716 -11.88 22.60 19.56
CA GLU A 716 -12.34 22.99 18.22
C GLU A 716 -11.67 22.20 17.08
N MET A 717 -10.58 21.49 17.37
CA MET A 717 -9.84 20.65 16.43
C MET A 717 -10.26 19.17 16.48
N MET A 718 -11.23 18.81 17.32
CA MET A 718 -11.86 17.49 17.33
C MET A 718 -13.28 17.59 16.77
N LEU A 719 -13.55 16.94 15.64
CA LEU A 719 -14.88 16.93 15.02
C LEU A 719 -15.81 15.88 15.68
N GLY A 720 -15.87 15.88 17.01
CA GLY A 720 -16.54 14.86 17.84
C GLY A 720 -15.96 14.79 19.25
N LYS A 721 -16.34 13.76 20.02
CA LYS A 721 -15.83 13.47 21.37
C LYS A 721 -14.98 12.19 21.36
N MET A 722 -13.82 12.22 22.03
CA MET A 722 -13.03 11.01 22.25
C MET A 722 -13.73 10.08 23.26
N ALA A 723 -13.88 8.82 22.89
CA ALA A 723 -14.46 7.75 23.69
C ALA A 723 -13.61 6.47 23.59
N PHE A 724 -13.87 5.49 24.46
CA PHE A 724 -13.45 4.11 24.20
C PHE A 724 -14.39 3.48 23.16
N ASP A 725 -13.84 2.81 22.16
CA ASP A 725 -14.62 2.11 21.13
C ASP A 725 -15.30 0.89 21.75
N ARG A 726 -16.60 1.02 22.03
CA ARG A 726 -17.43 -0.03 22.63
C ARG A 726 -18.18 -0.85 21.58
N HIS A 727 -18.01 -0.54 20.30
CA HIS A 727 -18.80 -1.07 19.18
C HIS A 727 -18.04 -2.13 18.38
N THR A 728 -16.84 -1.81 17.91
CA THR A 728 -15.99 -2.70 17.11
C THR A 728 -15.27 -3.72 17.99
N TYR A 729 -14.78 -3.28 19.15
CA TYR A 729 -13.93 -4.06 20.05
C TYR A 729 -14.62 -4.43 21.39
N GLY A 730 -15.91 -4.11 21.52
CA GLY A 730 -16.75 -4.49 22.65
C GLY A 730 -16.57 -3.63 23.92
N GLN A 731 -17.42 -3.86 24.92
CA GLN A 731 -17.60 -2.92 26.04
C GLN A 731 -16.39 -2.75 26.99
N ASN A 732 -15.38 -3.63 26.93
CA ASN A 732 -14.16 -3.55 27.74
C ASN A 732 -12.92 -3.12 26.91
N SER A 733 -13.13 -2.57 25.72
CA SER A 733 -12.07 -2.13 24.81
C SER A 733 -11.20 -1.02 25.39
N ASN A 734 -9.89 -1.15 25.20
CA ASN A 734 -8.91 -0.09 25.42
C ASN A 734 -8.63 0.74 24.14
N TYR A 735 -9.23 0.36 23.00
CA TYR A 735 -9.15 1.18 21.79
C TYR A 735 -10.03 2.42 21.94
N THR A 736 -9.57 3.53 21.36
CA THR A 736 -10.26 4.82 21.45
C THR A 736 -10.63 5.32 20.08
N GLU A 737 -11.83 5.86 19.97
CA GLU A 737 -12.38 6.46 18.76
C GLU A 737 -12.91 7.87 19.06
N LEU A 738 -13.05 8.67 18.02
CA LEU A 738 -13.79 9.92 18.07
C LEU A 738 -15.20 9.66 17.53
N ILE A 739 -16.18 9.68 18.44
CA ILE A 739 -17.60 9.56 18.13
C ILE A 739 -18.22 10.93 17.85
N VAL A 740 -19.26 10.98 17.02
CA VAL A 740 -20.10 12.18 16.89
C VAL A 740 -21.40 11.94 17.65
N GLU A 741 -21.69 12.80 18.63
CA GLU A 741 -22.87 12.61 19.50
C GLU A 741 -24.20 12.83 18.77
N ASP A 742 -24.18 13.60 17.66
CA ASP A 742 -25.32 13.89 16.80
C ASP A 742 -24.95 13.61 15.32
N GLU A 743 -24.98 12.32 14.93
CA GLU A 743 -24.70 11.91 13.55
C GLU A 743 -25.73 12.45 12.54
N GLU A 744 -26.95 12.81 12.96
CA GLU A 744 -27.99 13.33 12.05
C GLU A 744 -27.68 14.75 11.57
N ASN A 745 -27.04 15.56 12.41
CA ASN A 745 -26.66 16.94 12.11
C ASN A 745 -25.16 17.12 11.76
N PHE A 746 -24.35 16.06 11.79
CA PHE A 746 -22.93 16.11 11.45
C PHE A 746 -22.70 16.46 9.98
N ASN A 747 -21.87 17.48 9.72
CA ASN A 747 -21.50 17.86 8.36
C ASN A 747 -19.99 17.98 8.24
N LEU A 748 -19.36 16.86 7.84
CA LEU A 748 -17.91 16.75 7.64
C LEU A 748 -17.30 17.92 6.87
N GLU A 749 -17.98 18.49 5.87
CA GLU A 749 -17.46 19.64 5.13
C GLU A 749 -17.52 20.92 5.96
N GLU A 750 -18.63 21.24 6.61
CA GLU A 750 -18.78 22.45 7.42
C GLU A 750 -17.91 22.41 8.68
N ASP A 751 -17.91 21.29 9.39
CA ASP A 751 -17.17 21.08 10.64
C ASP A 751 -15.65 21.12 10.41
N LEU A 752 -15.15 20.46 9.35
CA LEU A 752 -13.73 20.49 8.98
C LEU A 752 -13.30 21.88 8.51
N ASN A 753 -14.14 22.57 7.72
CA ASN A 753 -13.89 23.95 7.31
C ASN A 753 -13.84 24.92 8.50
N HIS A 754 -14.65 24.68 9.54
CA HIS A 754 -14.63 25.46 10.77
C HIS A 754 -13.32 25.24 11.54
N ALA A 755 -12.91 23.98 11.78
CA ALA A 755 -11.64 23.67 12.46
C ALA A 755 -10.42 24.27 11.72
N ILE A 756 -10.36 24.17 10.39
CA ILE A 756 -9.29 24.75 9.56
C ILE A 756 -9.21 26.27 9.69
N SER A 757 -10.33 26.96 9.95
CA SER A 757 -10.33 28.43 10.09
C SER A 757 -9.54 28.94 11.31
N PHE A 758 -9.25 28.08 12.29
CA PHE A 758 -8.40 28.39 13.45
C PHE A 758 -6.90 28.18 13.19
N LEU A 759 -6.52 27.49 12.11
CA LEU A 759 -5.11 27.24 11.75
C LEU A 759 -4.49 28.46 11.06
N SER A 760 -3.21 28.73 11.32
CA SER A 760 -2.49 29.84 10.67
C SER A 760 -1.01 29.51 10.47
N ALA A 761 -0.54 29.71 9.25
CA ALA A 761 0.87 29.62 8.87
C ALA A 761 1.14 30.58 7.70
N ASP A 762 2.37 31.05 7.58
CA ASP A 762 2.83 31.84 6.44
C ASP A 762 3.70 30.94 5.54
N TYR A 763 3.15 30.44 4.44
CA TYR A 763 3.92 29.76 3.41
C TYR A 763 4.85 30.78 2.73
N CYS A 764 6.13 30.72 3.09
CA CYS A 764 7.18 31.53 2.51
C CYS A 764 8.31 30.59 2.07
N PRO A 765 8.36 30.17 0.79
CA PRO A 765 9.47 29.36 0.31
C PRO A 765 10.74 30.19 0.44
N VAL A 766 11.77 29.62 1.05
CA VAL A 766 13.09 30.26 1.09
C VAL A 766 13.57 30.34 -0.36
N GLU A 767 13.76 31.55 -0.89
CA GLU A 767 14.33 31.75 -2.22
C GLU A 767 15.60 30.92 -2.36
N GLU A 768 15.77 30.23 -3.49
CA GLU A 768 17.08 29.68 -3.84
C GLU A 768 18.10 30.79 -3.67
N LYS A 769 19.06 30.59 -2.76
CA LYS A 769 20.32 31.31 -2.85
C LYS A 769 20.92 30.91 -4.19
N THR A 770 20.67 31.75 -5.19
CA THR A 770 21.49 31.83 -6.38
C THR A 770 22.90 32.06 -5.85
N LEU A 771 23.69 30.99 -5.82
CA LEU A 771 25.12 31.03 -5.53
C LEU A 771 25.80 31.71 -6.70
N LEU A 772 25.58 33.02 -6.82
CA LEU A 772 26.53 33.92 -7.45
C LEU A 772 27.86 33.62 -6.74
N PRO A 773 28.87 33.07 -7.44
CA PRO A 773 30.10 32.66 -6.79
C PRO A 773 30.74 33.91 -6.19
N ASP A 774 30.88 33.91 -4.87
CA ASP A 774 31.44 35.05 -4.14
C ASP A 774 32.92 35.18 -4.53
N VAL A 775 33.25 36.18 -5.34
CA VAL A 775 34.53 36.27 -6.09
C VAL A 775 35.74 36.55 -5.16
N ASN A 776 35.57 36.47 -3.83
CA ASN A 776 36.58 36.83 -2.84
C ASN A 776 36.78 35.83 -1.67
N SER A 777 36.23 34.61 -1.70
CA SER A 777 36.64 33.54 -0.77
C SER A 777 37.58 32.54 -1.43
N LYS A 778 38.89 32.70 -1.19
CA LYS A 778 39.89 31.65 -1.48
C LYS A 778 39.86 30.60 -0.38
N GLU A 779 39.47 29.37 -0.70
CA GLU A 779 40.06 28.15 -0.12
C GLU A 779 39.70 26.93 -0.99
N GLU A 780 40.52 25.88 -0.92
CA GLU A 780 40.68 24.91 -2.01
C GLU A 780 39.68 23.74 -1.97
N LEU A 781 39.11 23.40 -3.13
CA LEU A 781 38.36 22.15 -3.34
C LEU A 781 39.30 21.06 -3.91
N PRO A 782 39.27 19.81 -3.40
CA PRO A 782 39.93 18.68 -4.04
C PRO A 782 39.23 18.28 -5.35
N ASN A 783 40.01 17.96 -6.38
CA ASN A 783 39.50 17.49 -7.68
C ASN A 783 38.78 16.13 -7.58
N THR A 784 37.58 16.02 -8.14
CA THR A 784 37.21 14.89 -9.03
C THR A 784 35.98 15.20 -9.89
N MET A 785 36.19 15.29 -11.21
CA MET A 785 35.19 15.00 -12.25
C MET A 785 35.79 13.96 -13.19
N PRO A 786 34.97 13.02 -13.68
CA PRO A 786 34.82 12.83 -15.13
C PRO A 786 33.32 12.88 -15.50
N ALA A 787 32.87 13.86 -16.27
CA ALA A 787 32.99 13.94 -17.73
C ALA A 787 31.96 13.07 -18.47
N LEU A 788 30.87 13.71 -18.91
CA LEU A 788 29.94 13.22 -19.93
C LEU A 788 30.28 13.90 -21.27
N LEU A 789 30.64 13.07 -22.25
CA LEU A 789 30.67 13.31 -23.71
C LEU A 789 29.95 12.07 -24.30
N ASP A 790 29.15 12.12 -25.37
CA ASP A 790 29.04 13.07 -26.46
C ASP A 790 27.58 13.26 -26.92
N VAL A 791 27.20 14.48 -27.33
CA VAL A 791 26.33 14.68 -28.51
C VAL A 791 26.87 15.86 -29.30
N ALA A 792 27.28 15.62 -30.55
CA ALA A 792 27.84 16.64 -31.42
C ALA A 792 26.73 17.52 -32.03
N ASN A 793 26.89 18.85 -31.96
CA ASN A 793 26.11 19.79 -32.76
C ASN A 793 27.04 20.56 -33.72
N ASN A 794 26.70 20.52 -35.01
CA ASN A 794 27.53 21.10 -36.06
C ASN A 794 27.42 22.64 -36.13
N ILE A 795 28.52 23.25 -36.57
CA ILE A 795 28.75 24.70 -36.57
C ILE A 795 28.00 25.40 -37.70
N TYR A 796 27.38 26.55 -37.41
CA TYR A 796 27.37 27.70 -38.32
C TYR A 796 27.62 29.01 -37.56
N SER A 797 28.18 30.01 -38.26
CA SER A 797 29.07 30.99 -37.66
C SER A 797 28.66 32.46 -37.85
N HIS A 798 28.76 33.20 -36.74
CA HIS A 798 29.38 34.53 -36.62
C HIS A 798 28.79 35.75 -37.38
N ARG A 799 28.09 36.62 -36.62
CA ARG A 799 28.10 38.12 -36.61
C ARG A 799 26.87 38.60 -35.81
N GLY A 800 26.91 39.51 -34.82
CA GLY A 800 28.01 40.28 -34.26
C GLY A 800 27.77 41.80 -34.34
N ARG A 801 27.10 42.39 -33.34
CA ARG A 801 27.37 43.72 -32.71
C ARG A 801 26.21 44.23 -31.82
N ASN A 802 26.55 44.43 -30.55
CA ASN A 802 26.20 45.50 -29.60
C ASN A 802 25.13 46.54 -30.03
N LEU A 803 24.23 46.89 -29.09
CA LEU A 803 24.27 48.18 -28.37
C LEU A 803 23.36 48.19 -27.11
N LEU A 804 23.98 48.45 -25.96
CA LEU A 804 23.40 48.90 -24.67
C LEU A 804 23.42 50.46 -24.64
N PRO A 805 23.03 51.17 -23.56
CA PRO A 805 22.29 50.77 -22.34
C PRO A 805 21.04 51.64 -22.05
N GLY A 806 20.32 51.29 -20.97
CA GLY A 806 19.28 52.10 -20.34
C GLY A 806 18.85 51.48 -19.03
#